data_AF-A0A3D9L7F2-F1
#
_entry.id   AF-A0A3D9L7F2-F1
#
_cell.length_a   1.000
_cell.length_b   1.000
_cell.length_c   1.000
_cell.angle_alpha   90.00
_cell.angle_beta   90.00
_cell.angle_gamma   90.00
#
_symmetry.space_group_name_H-M   'P 1'
#
loop_
_entity.id
_entity.type
_entity.pdbx_description
1 polymer ?
#
loop_
_entity_poly.entity_id
_entity_poly.type
_entity_poly.pdbx_seq_one_letter_code
_entity_poly.pdbx_strand_id
1 'polypeptide(L)'
;MKSAAREQMLRIHHGRTVSASEALHEMAASRQVFLLNEDGTWARETVVVERILRSGNFSAAVAERFAEILRQRDRMARVLERTDARLVRRRRKSKAQPSRERPPRALDTAPIPVTPEPVRRLPGFPDISGIPPLSPRMRQWIADLGLELTDTDERWVQLSSVHSSFFYERLKGQDEVGSAVLGMLKSTGEAWMKVAIMEAYRSRLHEFDTAQTVSLSWQPLGNLQPAFSEWISGLDSMVAGMGEQSGERGRGRTSVNATVAYQVIGALCLIFGGSKPASALIATMDLPALAQTDFVTIAGNATNGMITYEFHREGPDHDAIFTAVAAAGGRQARGSGTSKKDARKAAAKEFVTNHFPSRLEQQENLQRPNRPTTYREMPSTWAKAIADLSQRVQLPPQLTMQSLTHPSWTYENKTRVNEAHQRDNSVLAAEGSVVLQAVFAHFTTLQVLGKTLNPNADQARLQTIPREDLSAFSEELSLRPLLLLSNKSPVSAALMADVVQSLFGALRRERSGDHPMSIPAALLEWLESLDLNLDPATRLETLCSQVWLDFDYSHERRGPDHQQEFRATVQLKDANLPAWTGPWASSKTKARQAAAAEIVSIRLEGPSAVPEPLSEAAQQVLLAFFTAELRRLDAPKESAATPRFSVNLLADGALDAYREWAKGLDPFVTEDGVVQQKLEDYFTRWLTNDLKGRIHAATRPMRTASSTVQRTGAMLEARFDLNEISRLSLWGDFLIAFNSDDAGDAGERPASKDCSTQHMPGWLPVLRFVRGFADRVAVGAGRVSETLVDADERADVLTIRVPGLDLQITMGEAMDVVSQLVPGLTWVFEEDGLIVEAPLTLATDSPLTNAGLRAMRRSFSDPNFGEIGEELQGRTRELQSIAERLEVLVG
;
A
#
# COMPACT_ATOMS: atom_id res chain seq x y z
N MET A 1 -30.68 -12.86 21.03
CA MET A 1 -29.62 -13.71 21.63
C MET A 1 -30.03 -14.21 23.01
N LYS A 2 -30.36 -15.51 23.16
CA LYS A 2 -30.46 -16.14 24.50
C LYS A 2 -29.09 -16.22 25.18
N SER A 3 -29.09 -16.26 26.52
CA SER A 3 -27.90 -16.08 27.37
C SER A 3 -26.77 -17.11 27.14
N ALA A 4 -27.07 -18.32 26.63
CA ALA A 4 -26.08 -19.38 26.44
C ALA A 4 -25.08 -19.13 25.29
N ALA A 5 -25.49 -18.51 24.18
CA ALA A 5 -24.59 -18.19 23.06
C ALA A 5 -23.67 -16.98 23.36
N ARG A 6 -24.03 -16.15 24.34
CA ARG A 6 -23.18 -15.03 24.80
C ARG A 6 -21.98 -15.50 25.63
N GLU A 7 -22.01 -16.72 26.15
CA GLU A 7 -20.97 -17.27 27.04
C GLU A 7 -19.90 -18.10 26.31
N GLN A 8 -20.01 -18.33 24.99
CA GLN A 8 -18.95 -18.99 24.24
C GLN A 8 -17.69 -18.12 24.18
N MET A 9 -16.58 -18.71 24.64
CA MET A 9 -15.30 -18.05 24.85
C MET A 9 -14.33 -18.38 23.72
N LEU A 10 -13.87 -17.34 23.06
CA LEU A 10 -12.93 -17.40 21.96
C LEU A 10 -11.51 -17.29 22.49
N ARG A 11 -10.73 -18.37 22.37
CA ARG A 11 -9.33 -18.40 22.82
C ARG A 11 -8.44 -17.80 21.73
N ILE A 12 -7.90 -16.60 21.98
CA ILE A 12 -6.94 -15.95 21.09
C ILE A 12 -5.50 -16.21 21.56
N HIS A 13 -4.53 -16.04 20.67
CA HIS A 13 -3.11 -16.17 21.01
C HIS A 13 -2.72 -15.23 22.16
N HIS A 14 -1.79 -15.68 23.02
CA HIS A 14 -1.41 -15.11 24.32
C HIS A 14 -2.36 -15.40 25.51
N GLY A 15 -3.29 -16.34 25.36
CA GLY A 15 -4.09 -16.85 26.49
C GLY A 15 -5.23 -15.94 26.93
N ARG A 16 -5.50 -14.85 26.20
CA ARG A 16 -6.71 -14.04 26.38
C ARG A 16 -7.90 -14.81 25.81
N THR A 17 -9.00 -14.82 26.57
CA THR A 17 -10.29 -15.34 26.13
C THR A 17 -11.26 -14.18 25.99
N VAL A 18 -11.94 -14.11 24.85
CA VAL A 18 -12.87 -13.03 24.51
C VAL A 18 -14.26 -13.64 24.34
N SER A 19 -15.29 -13.07 24.97
CA SER A 19 -16.66 -13.55 24.77
C SER A 19 -17.11 -13.31 23.33
N ALA A 20 -18.07 -14.09 22.82
CA ALA A 20 -18.67 -13.87 21.50
C ALA A 20 -19.18 -12.44 21.31
N SER A 21 -19.83 -11.86 22.33
CA SER A 21 -20.31 -10.47 22.27
C SER A 21 -19.19 -9.44 22.22
N GLU A 22 -18.11 -9.67 22.97
CA GLU A 22 -16.93 -8.78 22.96
C GLU A 22 -16.20 -8.90 21.62
N ALA A 23 -16.07 -10.11 21.06
CA ALA A 23 -15.47 -10.31 19.74
C ALA A 23 -16.25 -9.60 18.63
N LEU A 24 -17.58 -9.67 18.64
CA LEU A 24 -18.41 -8.96 17.66
C LEU A 24 -18.32 -7.44 17.80
N HIS A 25 -18.29 -6.93 19.04
CA HIS A 25 -18.10 -5.51 19.29
C HIS A 25 -16.73 -5.03 18.78
N GLU A 26 -15.69 -5.82 19.02
CA GLU A 26 -14.33 -5.53 18.57
C GLU A 26 -14.20 -5.60 17.04
N MET A 27 -14.94 -6.49 16.36
CA MET A 27 -15.03 -6.53 14.88
C MET A 27 -15.74 -5.30 14.33
N ALA A 28 -16.89 -4.89 14.90
CA ALA A 28 -17.57 -3.68 14.46
C ALA A 28 -16.68 -2.43 14.59
N ALA A 29 -15.97 -2.30 15.72
CA ALA A 29 -14.99 -1.25 15.94
C ALA A 29 -13.81 -1.32 14.94
N SER A 30 -13.31 -2.53 14.66
CA SER A 30 -12.23 -2.73 13.68
C SER A 30 -12.66 -2.32 12.27
N ARG A 31 -13.87 -2.71 11.86
CA ARG A 31 -14.45 -2.38 10.55
C ARG A 31 -14.53 -0.87 10.36
N GLN A 32 -15.00 -0.14 11.37
CA GLN A 32 -15.06 1.32 11.33
C GLN A 32 -13.67 1.93 11.14
N VAL A 33 -12.65 1.46 11.88
CA VAL A 33 -11.27 1.92 11.71
C VAL A 33 -10.73 1.63 10.31
N PHE A 34 -10.98 0.45 9.73
CA PHE A 34 -10.51 0.14 8.37
C PHE A 34 -11.21 0.97 7.28
N LEU A 35 -12.52 1.19 7.41
CA LEU A 35 -13.29 2.02 6.48
C LEU A 35 -12.80 3.47 6.46
N LEU A 36 -12.54 4.05 7.64
CA LEU A 36 -12.00 5.42 7.77
C LEU A 36 -10.63 5.58 7.10
N ASN A 37 -9.90 4.47 6.92
CA ASN A 37 -8.57 4.45 6.31
C ASN A 37 -8.57 3.94 4.85
N GLU A 38 -9.75 3.85 4.21
CA GLU A 38 -9.92 3.35 2.84
C GLU A 38 -9.38 1.93 2.62
N ASP A 39 -9.18 1.14 3.68
CA ASP A 39 -8.73 -0.25 3.59
C ASP A 39 -9.93 -1.19 3.44
N GLY A 40 -10.57 -1.10 2.27
CA GLY A 40 -11.75 -1.89 1.91
C GLY A 40 -11.50 -3.40 1.92
N THR A 41 -10.25 -3.86 1.97
CA THR A 41 -9.91 -5.29 2.09
C THR A 41 -10.08 -5.76 3.51
N TRP A 42 -9.46 -5.07 4.49
CA TRP A 42 -9.62 -5.41 5.90
C TRP A 42 -11.03 -5.13 6.40
N ALA A 43 -11.70 -4.08 5.91
CA ALA A 43 -13.12 -3.87 6.22
C ALA A 43 -13.98 -5.07 5.78
N ARG A 44 -13.74 -5.60 4.57
CA ARG A 44 -14.42 -6.81 4.06
C ARG A 44 -14.06 -8.04 4.86
N GLU A 45 -12.79 -8.26 5.20
CA GLU A 45 -12.39 -9.38 6.05
C GLU A 45 -12.99 -9.30 7.46
N THR A 46 -13.15 -8.10 7.99
CA THR A 46 -13.82 -7.89 9.27
C THR A 46 -15.27 -8.32 9.21
N VAL A 47 -15.97 -8.02 8.11
CA VAL A 47 -17.33 -8.51 7.85
C VAL A 47 -17.35 -10.03 7.70
N VAL A 48 -16.34 -10.64 7.05
CA VAL A 48 -16.24 -12.10 6.91
C VAL A 48 -16.03 -12.77 8.27
N VAL A 49 -15.10 -12.29 9.09
CA VAL A 49 -14.86 -12.87 10.42
C VAL A 49 -16.02 -12.57 11.36
N GLU A 50 -16.61 -11.38 11.32
CA GLU A 50 -17.84 -11.05 12.04
C GLU A 50 -18.97 -12.01 11.64
N ARG A 51 -19.13 -12.32 10.35
CA ARG A 51 -20.10 -13.30 9.84
C ARG A 51 -19.85 -14.69 10.41
N ILE A 52 -18.59 -15.15 10.45
CA ILE A 52 -18.25 -16.47 10.98
C ILE A 52 -18.46 -16.52 12.51
N LEU A 53 -18.17 -15.44 13.23
CA LEU A 53 -18.42 -15.32 14.67
C LEU A 53 -19.93 -15.29 15.01
N ARG A 54 -20.73 -14.55 14.23
CA ARG A 54 -22.20 -14.52 14.37
C ARG A 54 -22.84 -15.86 14.04
N SER A 55 -22.16 -16.68 13.26
CA SER A 55 -22.58 -18.05 12.95
C SER A 55 -22.22 -19.08 14.04
N GLY A 56 -21.65 -18.66 15.17
CA GLY A 56 -21.29 -19.58 16.27
C GLY A 56 -20.05 -20.44 16.00
N ASN A 57 -19.31 -20.18 14.92
CA ASN A 57 -18.09 -20.91 14.59
C ASN A 57 -16.87 -20.24 15.26
N PHE A 58 -16.41 -20.87 16.34
CA PHE A 58 -15.26 -20.44 17.15
C PHE A 58 -14.00 -21.27 16.87
N SER A 59 -13.82 -21.75 15.63
CA SER A 59 -12.65 -22.56 15.26
C SER A 59 -11.32 -21.80 15.48
N ALA A 60 -10.23 -22.55 15.62
CA ALA A 60 -8.89 -21.98 15.78
C ALA A 60 -8.51 -21.04 14.62
N ALA A 61 -8.93 -21.35 13.39
CA ALA A 61 -8.69 -20.51 12.22
C ALA A 61 -9.42 -19.15 12.31
N VAL A 62 -10.66 -19.15 12.82
CA VAL A 62 -11.44 -17.92 13.05
C VAL A 62 -10.82 -17.11 14.18
N ALA A 63 -10.33 -17.77 15.23
CA ALA A 63 -9.63 -17.12 16.32
C ALA A 63 -8.32 -16.47 15.88
N GLU A 64 -7.57 -17.14 15.01
CA GLU A 64 -6.36 -16.60 14.42
C GLU A 64 -6.67 -15.40 13.51
N ARG A 65 -7.71 -15.48 12.66
CA ARG A 65 -8.10 -14.37 11.80
C ARG A 65 -8.67 -13.18 12.58
N PHE A 66 -9.50 -13.44 13.60
CA PHE A 66 -9.98 -12.42 14.52
C PHE A 66 -8.82 -11.72 15.24
N ALA A 67 -7.85 -12.49 15.76
CA ALA A 67 -6.65 -11.91 16.37
C ALA A 67 -5.82 -11.08 15.39
N GLU A 68 -5.70 -11.53 14.14
CA GLU A 68 -5.03 -10.77 13.08
C GLU A 68 -5.72 -9.44 12.79
N ILE A 69 -7.05 -9.43 12.70
CA ILE A 69 -7.84 -8.22 12.49
C ILE A 69 -7.64 -7.25 13.66
N LEU A 70 -7.67 -7.72 14.91
CA LEU A 70 -7.38 -6.87 16.07
C LEU A 70 -5.96 -6.33 16.05
N ARG A 71 -4.97 -7.13 15.65
CA ARG A 71 -3.59 -6.67 15.49
C ARG A 71 -3.49 -5.56 14.45
N GLN A 72 -4.18 -5.69 13.31
CA GLN A 72 -4.20 -4.66 12.27
C GLN A 72 -4.95 -3.41 12.72
N ARG A 73 -6.10 -3.54 13.38
CA ARG A 73 -6.81 -2.38 13.96
C ARG A 73 -5.94 -1.67 14.98
N ASP A 74 -5.37 -2.39 15.94
CA ASP A 74 -4.54 -1.79 17.00
C ASP A 74 -3.25 -1.20 16.41
N ARG A 75 -2.74 -1.73 15.30
CA ARG A 75 -1.64 -1.12 14.53
C ARG A 75 -2.08 0.23 13.93
N MET A 76 -3.24 0.29 13.29
CA MET A 76 -3.78 1.52 12.69
C MET A 76 -4.18 2.55 13.76
N ALA A 77 -4.80 2.12 14.84
CA ALA A 77 -5.12 2.97 15.99
C ALA A 77 -3.85 3.54 16.65
N ARG A 78 -2.76 2.75 16.74
CA ARG A 78 -1.44 3.25 17.21
C ARG A 78 -0.81 4.24 16.24
N VAL A 79 -1.05 4.11 14.92
CA VAL A 79 -0.61 5.12 13.93
C VAL A 79 -1.37 6.43 14.13
N LEU A 80 -2.69 6.38 14.33
CA LEU A 80 -3.52 7.54 14.64
C LEU A 80 -3.14 8.17 15.99
N GLU A 81 -2.98 7.37 17.04
CA GLU A 81 -2.58 7.84 18.38
C GLU A 81 -1.15 8.41 18.38
N ARG A 82 -0.22 7.91 17.55
CA ARG A 82 1.09 8.53 17.33
C ARG A 82 0.97 9.87 16.59
N THR A 83 0.03 10.00 15.67
CA THR A 83 -0.24 11.23 14.92
C THR A 83 -0.89 12.29 15.82
N ASP A 84 -1.86 11.88 16.64
CA ASP A 84 -2.51 12.71 17.65
C ASP A 84 -1.58 13.05 18.82
N ALA A 85 -0.77 12.12 19.30
CA ALA A 85 0.25 12.40 20.33
C ALA A 85 1.34 13.34 19.79
N ARG A 86 1.68 13.27 18.49
CA ARG A 86 2.55 14.25 17.80
C ARG A 86 1.87 15.64 17.75
N LEU A 87 0.55 15.72 17.50
CA LEU A 87 -0.24 16.96 17.52
C LEU A 87 -0.41 17.55 18.94
N VAL A 88 -0.68 16.71 19.94
CA VAL A 88 -0.86 17.09 21.35
C VAL A 88 0.45 17.46 22.02
N ARG A 89 1.56 16.75 21.75
CA ARG A 89 2.91 17.17 22.21
C ARG A 89 3.34 18.49 21.57
N ARG A 90 2.91 18.79 20.33
CA ARG A 90 3.11 20.10 19.69
C ARG A 90 2.26 21.20 20.37
N ARG A 91 1.00 20.92 20.71
CA ARG A 91 0.14 21.85 21.48
C ARG A 91 0.64 22.10 22.92
N ARG A 92 1.25 21.11 23.57
CA ARG A 92 1.88 21.28 24.90
C ARG A 92 3.22 22.00 24.85
N LYS A 93 4.03 21.82 23.79
CA LYS A 93 5.28 22.59 23.60
C LYS A 93 5.06 24.08 23.34
N SER A 94 3.87 24.51 22.90
CA SER A 94 3.54 25.94 22.79
C SER A 94 3.10 26.59 24.11
N LYS A 95 2.91 25.82 25.19
CA LYS A 95 2.53 26.31 26.53
C LYS A 95 3.12 25.41 27.64
N ALA A 96 4.40 25.52 27.97
CA ALA A 96 4.94 25.32 29.34
C ALA A 96 6.47 25.40 29.44
N GLN A 97 6.93 26.07 30.51
CA GLN A 97 8.27 26.03 31.12
C GLN A 97 8.63 24.64 31.70
N PRO A 98 9.91 24.36 32.04
CA PRO A 98 10.41 23.00 32.22
C PRO A 98 10.02 22.43 33.59
N SER A 99 9.56 21.18 33.63
CA SER A 99 9.54 20.40 34.88
C SER A 99 9.93 18.93 34.66
N ARG A 100 10.82 18.53 35.58
CA ARG A 100 11.43 17.25 35.99
C ARG A 100 11.11 15.95 35.24
N GLU A 101 12.21 15.24 34.98
CA GLU A 101 12.36 13.89 34.45
C GLU A 101 11.62 12.82 35.27
N ARG A 102 10.97 11.88 34.57
CA ARG A 102 10.51 10.58 35.11
C ARG A 102 11.45 9.48 34.58
N PRO A 103 11.81 8.47 35.40
CA PRO A 103 12.67 7.38 34.95
C PRO A 103 11.90 6.41 34.03
N PRO A 104 12.59 5.70 33.12
CA PRO A 104 11.96 4.75 32.22
C PRO A 104 11.55 3.47 32.95
N ARG A 105 10.40 2.93 32.56
CA ARG A 105 9.82 1.68 33.03
C ARG A 105 10.58 0.52 32.37
N ALA A 106 11.15 -0.39 33.16
CA ALA A 106 11.75 -1.62 32.65
C ALA A 106 10.65 -2.55 32.10
N LEU A 107 10.82 -3.01 30.86
CA LEU A 107 10.03 -4.09 30.26
C LEU A 107 10.87 -5.37 30.36
N ASP A 108 10.56 -6.21 31.33
CA ASP A 108 11.07 -7.58 31.45
C ASP A 108 10.27 -8.48 30.51
N THR A 109 10.79 -8.72 29.31
CA THR A 109 10.43 -9.90 28.51
C THR A 109 11.70 -10.51 27.91
N ALA A 110 12.01 -11.73 28.32
CA ALA A 110 13.13 -12.48 27.76
C ALA A 110 12.89 -12.76 26.25
N PRO A 111 13.89 -12.57 25.38
CA PRO A 111 13.71 -12.74 23.94
C PRO A 111 13.66 -14.23 23.57
N ILE A 112 12.57 -14.63 22.93
CA ILE A 112 12.45 -15.91 22.22
C ILE A 112 13.25 -15.79 20.91
N PRO A 113 14.09 -16.77 20.53
CA PRO A 113 14.78 -16.74 19.25
C PRO A 113 13.77 -16.92 18.10
N VAL A 114 13.45 -15.83 17.42
CA VAL A 114 12.65 -15.83 16.19
C VAL A 114 13.58 -16.14 15.02
N THR A 115 13.34 -17.26 14.32
CA THR A 115 13.94 -17.52 13.02
C THR A 115 13.54 -16.42 12.04
N PRO A 116 14.47 -15.80 11.30
CA PRO A 116 14.09 -14.76 10.36
C PRO A 116 13.20 -15.36 9.25
N GLU A 117 11.95 -14.94 9.19
CA GLU A 117 11.07 -15.30 8.08
C GLU A 117 11.58 -14.63 6.79
N PRO A 118 11.60 -15.35 5.66
CA PRO A 118 11.79 -14.72 4.36
C PRO A 118 10.65 -13.71 4.16
N VAL A 119 11.00 -12.52 3.64
CA VAL A 119 10.02 -11.51 3.23
C VAL A 119 8.99 -12.21 2.32
N ARG A 120 7.69 -12.00 2.62
CA ARG A 120 6.53 -12.74 2.06
C ARG A 120 6.69 -13.05 0.56
N ARG A 121 6.26 -14.22 0.10
CA ARG A 121 6.28 -14.55 -1.34
C ARG A 121 5.21 -13.77 -2.12
N LEU A 122 5.38 -13.66 -3.43
CA LEU A 122 4.36 -13.15 -4.33
C LEU A 122 3.06 -13.97 -4.17
N PRO A 123 1.88 -13.33 -4.25
CA PRO A 123 0.61 -14.03 -4.16
C PRO A 123 0.34 -14.86 -5.41
N GLY A 124 -0.62 -15.79 -5.30
CA GLY A 124 -1.15 -16.53 -6.44
C GLY A 124 -1.60 -15.60 -7.55
N PHE A 125 -1.21 -15.90 -8.79
CA PHE A 125 -1.53 -15.09 -9.97
C PHE A 125 -2.47 -15.85 -10.91
N PRO A 126 -3.61 -15.26 -11.32
CA PRO A 126 -4.57 -15.90 -12.21
C PRO A 126 -3.96 -16.15 -13.59
N ASP A 127 -4.48 -17.14 -14.31
CA ASP A 127 -4.05 -17.40 -15.68
C ASP A 127 -4.70 -16.37 -16.63
N ILE A 128 -3.90 -15.43 -17.13
CA ILE A 128 -4.38 -14.35 -17.99
C ILE A 128 -4.21 -14.77 -19.45
N SER A 129 -5.33 -15.10 -20.09
CA SER A 129 -5.38 -15.42 -21.51
C SER A 129 -4.77 -14.30 -22.36
N GLY A 130 -3.75 -14.63 -23.16
CA GLY A 130 -3.13 -13.73 -24.12
C GLY A 130 -1.72 -13.23 -23.77
N ILE A 131 -1.21 -13.50 -22.56
CA ILE A 131 0.21 -13.32 -22.26
C ILE A 131 0.98 -14.51 -22.85
N PRO A 132 1.99 -14.31 -23.71
CA PRO A 132 2.75 -15.41 -24.27
C PRO A 132 3.65 -16.07 -23.21
N PRO A 133 3.97 -17.37 -23.38
CA PRO A 133 4.84 -18.08 -22.45
C PRO A 133 6.27 -17.52 -22.47
N LEU A 134 7.02 -17.77 -21.40
CA LEU A 134 8.44 -17.39 -21.34
C LEU A 134 9.25 -18.04 -22.46
N SER A 135 10.13 -17.25 -23.07
CA SER A 135 11.06 -17.76 -24.07
C SER A 135 12.00 -18.81 -23.47
N PRO A 136 12.50 -19.77 -24.28
CA PRO A 136 13.48 -20.75 -23.80
C PRO A 136 14.75 -20.10 -23.24
N ARG A 137 15.16 -18.94 -23.77
CA ARG A 137 16.35 -18.21 -23.31
C ARG A 137 16.15 -17.58 -21.94
N MET A 138 14.97 -17.02 -21.66
CA MET A 138 14.65 -16.51 -20.33
C MET A 138 14.60 -17.63 -19.30
N ARG A 139 13.94 -18.76 -19.63
CA ARG A 139 13.93 -19.94 -18.75
C ARG A 139 15.35 -20.44 -18.44
N GLN A 140 16.20 -20.52 -19.45
CA GLN A 140 17.59 -20.91 -19.27
C GLN A 140 18.34 -19.92 -18.37
N TRP A 141 18.21 -18.62 -18.62
CA TRP A 141 18.86 -17.62 -17.79
C TRP A 141 18.40 -17.67 -16.32
N ILE A 142 17.10 -17.89 -16.09
CA ILE A 142 16.54 -18.06 -14.73
C ILE A 142 17.06 -19.35 -14.09
N ALA A 143 17.17 -20.44 -14.85
CA ALA A 143 17.77 -21.69 -14.37
C ALA A 143 19.26 -21.51 -14.01
N ASP A 144 20.01 -20.71 -14.78
CA ASP A 144 21.41 -20.37 -14.50
C ASP A 144 21.56 -19.56 -13.20
N LEU A 145 20.52 -18.84 -12.76
CA LEU A 145 20.46 -18.21 -11.44
C LEU A 145 20.23 -19.22 -10.30
N GLY A 146 19.96 -20.48 -10.61
CA GLY A 146 19.56 -21.50 -9.65
C GLY A 146 18.16 -21.25 -9.08
N LEU A 147 17.26 -20.65 -9.86
CA LEU A 147 15.86 -20.42 -9.49
C LEU A 147 14.97 -21.49 -10.12
N GLU A 148 14.30 -22.27 -9.29
CA GLU A 148 13.19 -23.13 -9.73
C GLU A 148 11.89 -22.35 -9.58
N LEU A 149 11.25 -22.03 -10.71
CA LEU A 149 9.98 -21.31 -10.70
C LEU A 149 8.83 -22.27 -10.45
N THR A 150 7.93 -21.91 -9.54
CA THR A 150 6.59 -22.51 -9.51
C THR A 150 5.75 -21.97 -10.68
N ASP A 151 4.62 -22.61 -10.99
CA ASP A 151 3.67 -22.11 -12.00
C ASP A 151 3.24 -20.66 -11.72
N THR A 152 3.12 -20.29 -10.44
CA THR A 152 2.78 -18.93 -10.02
C THR A 152 3.92 -17.96 -10.29
N ASP A 153 5.15 -18.34 -9.94
CA ASP A 153 6.34 -17.51 -10.19
C ASP A 153 6.53 -17.29 -11.69
N GLU A 154 6.31 -18.33 -12.49
CA GLU A 154 6.41 -18.25 -13.94
C GLU A 154 5.43 -17.22 -14.52
N ARG A 155 4.17 -17.24 -14.08
CA ARG A 155 3.16 -16.26 -14.52
C ARG A 155 3.53 -14.83 -14.15
N TRP A 156 4.14 -14.60 -12.99
CA TRP A 156 4.66 -13.28 -12.62
C TRP A 156 5.78 -12.81 -13.53
N VAL A 157 6.70 -13.70 -13.91
CA VAL A 157 7.76 -13.38 -14.86
C VAL A 157 7.17 -13.11 -16.25
N GLN A 158 6.16 -13.88 -16.67
CA GLN A 158 5.46 -13.67 -17.94
C GLN A 158 4.81 -12.28 -17.97
N LEU A 159 4.04 -11.91 -16.93
CA LEU A 159 3.45 -10.57 -16.81
C LEU A 159 4.51 -9.48 -16.86
N SER A 160 5.61 -9.64 -16.12
CA SER A 160 6.69 -8.65 -16.04
C SER A 160 7.43 -8.45 -17.37
N SER A 161 7.25 -9.36 -18.33
CA SER A 161 7.84 -9.27 -19.66
C SER A 161 6.96 -8.46 -20.64
N VAL A 162 5.79 -8.00 -20.18
CA VAL A 162 4.81 -7.26 -20.98
C VAL A 162 4.93 -5.75 -20.73
N HIS A 163 5.01 -4.97 -21.80
CA HIS A 163 4.95 -3.50 -21.72
C HIS A 163 3.52 -2.99 -21.53
N SER A 164 3.35 -1.83 -20.89
CA SER A 164 2.04 -1.21 -20.65
C SER A 164 1.25 -0.96 -21.94
N SER A 165 1.90 -0.75 -23.09
CA SER A 165 1.21 -0.62 -24.38
C SER A 165 0.47 -1.89 -24.79
N PHE A 166 1.07 -3.08 -24.58
CA PHE A 166 0.38 -4.35 -24.82
C PHE A 166 -0.80 -4.50 -23.85
N PHE A 167 -0.60 -4.08 -22.61
CA PHE A 167 -1.65 -4.04 -21.60
C PHE A 167 -2.87 -3.24 -22.07
N TYR A 168 -2.65 -2.03 -22.59
CA TYR A 168 -3.72 -1.17 -23.11
C TYR A 168 -4.35 -1.66 -24.42
N GLU A 169 -3.62 -2.39 -25.25
CA GLU A 169 -4.14 -2.88 -26.54
C GLU A 169 -4.89 -4.20 -26.43
N ARG A 170 -4.40 -5.14 -25.61
CA ARG A 170 -4.87 -6.54 -25.57
C ARG A 170 -5.60 -6.91 -24.29
N LEU A 171 -5.29 -6.23 -23.18
CA LEU A 171 -5.83 -6.55 -21.85
C LEU A 171 -6.78 -5.46 -21.31
N LYS A 172 -7.01 -4.38 -22.06
CA LYS A 172 -7.95 -3.31 -21.68
C LYS A 172 -9.39 -3.88 -21.58
N GLY A 173 -9.95 -3.83 -20.37
CA GLY A 173 -11.28 -4.41 -20.04
C GLY A 173 -11.23 -5.77 -19.32
N GLN A 174 -10.04 -6.31 -19.06
CA GLN A 174 -9.83 -7.38 -18.09
C GLN A 174 -9.47 -6.74 -16.74
N ASP A 175 -10.45 -6.53 -15.85
CA ASP A 175 -10.31 -5.81 -14.57
C ASP A 175 -9.47 -6.57 -13.51
N GLU A 176 -8.92 -7.73 -13.86
CA GLU A 176 -8.18 -8.63 -12.96
C GLU A 176 -6.79 -8.09 -12.58
N VAL A 177 -6.11 -7.39 -13.49
CA VAL A 177 -4.79 -6.80 -13.23
C VAL A 177 -4.77 -5.35 -13.68
N GLY A 178 -4.15 -4.47 -12.90
CA GLY A 178 -3.95 -3.07 -13.26
C GLY A 178 -2.59 -2.86 -13.91
N SER A 179 -2.48 -1.97 -14.91
CA SER A 179 -1.18 -1.61 -15.51
C SER A 179 -0.19 -1.02 -14.48
N ALA A 180 -0.72 -0.51 -13.36
CA ALA A 180 0.06 0.01 -12.24
C ALA A 180 0.95 -1.05 -11.57
N VAL A 181 0.60 -2.34 -11.65
CA VAL A 181 1.45 -3.47 -11.20
C VAL A 181 2.81 -3.47 -11.90
N LEU A 182 2.82 -3.25 -13.21
CA LEU A 182 4.06 -3.17 -14.00
C LEU A 182 4.93 -1.99 -13.53
N GLY A 183 4.32 -0.90 -13.09
CA GLY A 183 5.02 0.23 -12.46
C GLY A 183 5.72 -0.17 -11.15
N MET A 184 5.02 -0.92 -10.29
CA MET A 184 5.58 -1.39 -9.02
C MET A 184 6.75 -2.37 -9.22
N LEU A 185 6.60 -3.33 -10.14
CA LEU A 185 7.66 -4.27 -10.51
C LEU A 185 8.89 -3.52 -11.04
N LYS A 186 8.68 -2.56 -11.95
CA LYS A 186 9.74 -1.70 -12.46
C LYS A 186 10.48 -0.98 -11.32
N SER A 187 9.77 -0.28 -10.45
CA SER A 187 10.39 0.49 -9.38
C SER A 187 11.12 -0.39 -8.35
N THR A 188 10.60 -1.59 -8.09
CA THR A 188 11.29 -2.61 -7.26
C THR A 188 12.58 -3.08 -7.92
N GLY A 189 12.54 -3.40 -9.21
CA GLY A 189 13.73 -3.81 -9.96
C GLY A 189 14.78 -2.71 -10.05
N GLU A 190 14.38 -1.45 -10.29
CA GLU A 190 15.28 -0.30 -10.26
C GLU A 190 15.96 -0.14 -8.88
N ALA A 191 15.21 -0.31 -7.79
CA ALA A 191 15.75 -0.19 -6.44
C ALA A 191 16.79 -1.28 -6.15
N TRP A 192 16.52 -2.53 -6.51
CA TRP A 192 17.50 -3.62 -6.38
C TRP A 192 18.69 -3.48 -7.33
N MET A 193 18.50 -2.93 -8.53
CA MET A 193 19.60 -2.65 -9.45
C MET A 193 20.59 -1.64 -8.87
N LYS A 194 20.08 -0.62 -8.16
CA LYS A 194 20.92 0.36 -7.46
C LYS A 194 21.78 -0.31 -6.39
N VAL A 195 21.22 -1.27 -5.64
CA VAL A 195 21.98 -2.09 -4.67
C VAL A 195 23.04 -2.93 -5.39
N ALA A 196 22.67 -3.64 -6.45
CA ALA A 196 23.59 -4.48 -7.22
C ALA A 196 24.77 -3.69 -7.82
N ILE A 197 24.51 -2.52 -8.40
CA ILE A 197 25.55 -1.63 -8.93
C ILE A 197 26.45 -1.13 -7.82
N MET A 198 25.89 -0.66 -6.69
CA MET A 198 26.66 -0.23 -5.53
C MET A 198 27.59 -1.34 -5.04
N GLU A 199 27.12 -2.59 -4.98
CA GLU A 199 27.93 -3.73 -4.54
C GLU A 199 28.99 -4.15 -5.55
N ALA A 200 28.68 -4.09 -6.84
CA ALA A 200 29.66 -4.34 -7.89
C ALA A 200 30.81 -3.33 -7.83
N TYR A 201 30.50 -2.04 -7.62
CA TYR A 201 31.53 -1.05 -7.37
C TYR A 201 32.28 -1.32 -6.07
N ARG A 202 31.60 -1.53 -4.94
CA ARG A 202 32.28 -1.87 -3.67
C ARG A 202 33.26 -3.05 -3.83
N SER A 203 32.90 -4.05 -4.63
CA SER A 203 33.75 -5.21 -4.91
C SER A 203 34.99 -4.85 -5.73
N ARG A 204 34.85 -3.99 -6.75
CA ARG A 204 35.96 -3.46 -7.57
C ARG A 204 36.89 -2.55 -6.77
N LEU A 205 36.34 -1.78 -5.83
CA LEU A 205 37.06 -0.75 -5.08
C LEU A 205 37.57 -1.24 -3.72
N HIS A 206 37.22 -2.47 -3.36
CA HIS A 206 37.38 -3.09 -2.06
C HIS A 206 36.58 -2.43 -0.92
N GLU A 207 36.52 -1.10 -0.87
CA GLU A 207 35.61 -0.32 0.00
C GLU A 207 35.37 1.09 -0.57
N PHE A 208 34.28 1.75 -0.17
CA PHE A 208 34.09 3.18 -0.42
C PHE A 208 34.80 4.04 0.62
N ASP A 209 35.50 5.08 0.16
CA ASP A 209 36.19 6.04 1.04
C ASP A 209 35.24 7.05 1.68
N THR A 210 34.14 7.42 1.00
CA THR A 210 33.22 8.45 1.46
C THR A 210 31.76 8.13 1.11
N ALA A 211 30.83 8.68 1.91
CA ALA A 211 29.40 8.66 1.60
C ALA A 211 29.07 9.28 0.22
N GLN A 212 29.88 10.23 -0.25
CA GLN A 212 29.73 10.82 -1.58
C GLN A 212 30.08 9.81 -2.68
N THR A 213 31.10 8.97 -2.50
CA THR A 213 31.47 7.94 -3.49
C THR A 213 30.40 6.87 -3.61
N VAL A 214 29.82 6.45 -2.47
CA VAL A 214 28.59 5.63 -2.48
C VAL A 214 27.53 6.38 -3.25
N SER A 215 27.36 7.67 -2.97
CA SER A 215 26.44 8.57 -3.66
C SER A 215 26.89 8.98 -5.08
N LEU A 216 27.87 8.32 -5.70
CA LEU A 216 28.12 8.43 -7.15
C LEU A 216 27.97 7.09 -7.89
N SER A 217 27.94 5.95 -7.19
CA SER A 217 27.97 4.61 -7.80
C SER A 217 26.79 4.24 -8.70
N TRP A 218 25.60 4.79 -8.47
CA TRP A 218 24.31 4.40 -9.04
C TRP A 218 23.68 5.57 -9.82
N GLN A 219 24.30 6.76 -9.82
CA GLN A 219 23.92 7.87 -10.71
C GLN A 219 24.03 7.51 -12.20
N PRO A 220 25.01 6.71 -12.66
CA PRO A 220 25.09 6.28 -14.05
C PRO A 220 24.04 5.24 -14.47
N LEU A 221 23.04 4.90 -13.64
CA LEU A 221 21.99 3.92 -14.00
C LEU A 221 21.33 4.25 -15.35
N GLY A 222 21.13 5.54 -15.65
CA GLY A 222 20.63 6.00 -16.95
C GLY A 222 21.54 5.61 -18.12
N ASN A 223 22.85 5.56 -17.92
CA ASN A 223 23.83 5.20 -18.95
C ASN A 223 23.85 3.69 -19.23
N LEU A 224 23.28 2.87 -18.33
CA LEU A 224 23.17 1.41 -18.49
C LEU A 224 21.88 0.99 -19.22
N GLN A 225 20.96 1.91 -19.50
CA GLN A 225 19.73 1.61 -20.24
C GLN A 225 19.95 0.89 -21.57
N PRO A 226 20.96 1.23 -22.40
CA PRO A 226 21.26 0.47 -23.61
C PRO A 226 21.62 -0.99 -23.33
N ALA A 227 22.43 -1.26 -22.29
CA ALA A 227 22.81 -2.61 -21.90
C ALA A 227 21.61 -3.41 -21.38
N PHE A 228 20.74 -2.80 -20.58
CA PHE A 228 19.48 -3.44 -20.15
C PHE A 228 18.55 -3.74 -21.33
N SER A 229 18.47 -2.82 -22.29
CA SER A 229 17.70 -3.00 -23.51
C SER A 229 18.25 -4.13 -24.38
N GLU A 230 19.57 -4.23 -24.51
CA GLU A 230 20.24 -5.30 -25.25
C GLU A 230 20.01 -6.66 -24.60
N TRP A 231 20.17 -6.74 -23.28
CA TRP A 231 19.93 -7.96 -22.51
C TRP A 231 18.52 -8.51 -22.72
N ILE A 232 17.48 -7.70 -22.47
CA ILE A 232 16.10 -8.18 -22.59
C ILE A 232 15.72 -8.54 -24.03
N SER A 233 16.31 -7.84 -25.01
CA SER A 233 16.13 -8.15 -26.44
C SER A 233 16.80 -9.49 -26.80
N GLY A 234 17.99 -9.77 -26.25
CA GLY A 234 18.72 -11.02 -26.46
C GLY A 234 17.97 -12.24 -25.90
N LEU A 235 17.17 -12.04 -24.86
CA LEU A 235 16.29 -13.07 -24.29
C LEU A 235 15.00 -13.30 -25.08
N ASP A 236 14.67 -12.47 -26.08
CA ASP A 236 13.46 -12.59 -26.91
C ASP A 236 12.18 -12.79 -26.07
N SER A 237 12.07 -12.05 -24.97
CA SER A 237 11.01 -12.24 -23.97
C SER A 237 10.04 -11.07 -23.88
N MET A 238 10.41 -9.91 -24.42
CA MET A 238 9.60 -8.71 -24.31
C MET A 238 8.39 -8.75 -25.23
N VAL A 239 7.23 -8.36 -24.69
CA VAL A 239 5.96 -8.26 -25.41
C VAL A 239 5.46 -6.82 -25.35
N ALA A 240 5.32 -6.16 -26.49
CA ALA A 240 4.79 -4.79 -26.58
C ALA A 240 3.58 -4.72 -27.52
N GLY A 241 2.77 -3.67 -27.40
CA GLY A 241 1.65 -3.39 -28.31
C GLY A 241 2.12 -3.15 -29.74
N MET A 242 1.24 -3.37 -30.72
CA MET A 242 1.51 -3.20 -32.16
C MET A 242 2.04 -1.80 -32.50
N GLY A 243 1.59 -0.76 -31.80
CA GLY A 243 2.10 0.61 -31.98
C GLY A 243 3.58 0.75 -31.57
N GLU A 244 3.96 0.14 -30.45
CA GLU A 244 5.36 0.14 -29.95
C GLU A 244 6.25 -0.85 -30.72
N GLN A 245 5.69 -1.93 -31.27
CA GLN A 245 6.41 -2.83 -32.16
C GLN A 245 6.74 -2.18 -33.51
N SER A 246 5.86 -1.30 -33.99
CA SER A 246 5.99 -0.59 -35.27
C SER A 246 6.85 0.68 -35.18
N GLY A 247 7.12 1.17 -33.97
CA GLY A 247 7.99 2.33 -33.73
C GLY A 247 9.43 2.08 -34.16
N GLU A 248 9.92 2.91 -35.09
CA GLU A 248 11.24 2.80 -35.72
C GLU A 248 12.41 2.85 -34.71
N ARG A 249 13.52 2.22 -35.12
CA ARG A 249 14.80 2.12 -34.40
C ARG A 249 15.27 3.48 -33.85
N GLY A 250 15.32 3.64 -32.53
CA GLY A 250 15.78 4.87 -31.87
C GLY A 250 15.71 4.84 -30.34
N ARG A 251 15.98 5.99 -29.69
CA ARG A 251 16.01 6.19 -28.22
C ARG A 251 14.74 5.75 -27.49
N GLY A 252 13.57 5.82 -28.15
CA GLY A 252 12.29 5.39 -27.58
C GLY A 252 12.23 3.88 -27.31
N ARG A 253 12.71 3.06 -28.25
CA ARG A 253 12.75 1.60 -28.09
C ARG A 253 13.71 1.18 -26.96
N THR A 254 14.81 1.91 -26.76
CA THR A 254 15.74 1.68 -25.66
C THR A 254 15.09 1.90 -24.28
N SER A 255 14.25 2.92 -24.12
CA SER A 255 13.62 3.22 -22.83
C SER A 255 12.49 2.24 -22.48
N VAL A 256 11.75 1.78 -23.48
CA VAL A 256 10.71 0.75 -23.33
C VAL A 256 11.34 -0.57 -22.91
N ASN A 257 12.37 -1.02 -23.64
CA ASN A 257 13.06 -2.28 -23.32
C ASN A 257 13.72 -2.22 -21.94
N ALA A 258 14.40 -1.11 -21.61
CA ALA A 258 14.96 -0.93 -20.26
C ALA A 258 13.87 -0.95 -19.17
N THR A 259 12.69 -0.41 -19.44
CA THR A 259 11.54 -0.47 -18.52
C THR A 259 11.12 -1.92 -18.25
N VAL A 260 10.96 -2.73 -19.29
CA VAL A 260 10.62 -4.16 -19.16
C VAL A 260 11.75 -4.93 -18.46
N ALA A 261 13.01 -4.60 -18.73
CA ALA A 261 14.14 -5.21 -18.03
C ALA A 261 14.06 -4.99 -16.51
N TYR A 262 13.73 -3.78 -16.06
CA TYR A 262 13.52 -3.52 -14.64
C TYR A 262 12.31 -4.26 -14.08
N GLN A 263 11.23 -4.43 -14.84
CA GLN A 263 10.06 -5.20 -14.41
C GLN A 263 10.40 -6.66 -14.16
N VAL A 264 11.09 -7.31 -15.11
CA VAL A 264 11.53 -8.70 -15.00
C VAL A 264 12.47 -8.88 -13.81
N ILE A 265 13.45 -8.00 -13.66
CA ILE A 265 14.35 -8.05 -12.50
C ILE A 265 13.58 -7.80 -11.20
N GLY A 266 12.60 -6.91 -11.19
CA GLY A 266 11.71 -6.68 -10.06
C GLY A 266 10.97 -7.95 -9.63
N ALA A 267 10.31 -8.62 -10.57
CA ALA A 267 9.60 -9.87 -10.31
C ALA A 267 10.55 -10.96 -9.78
N LEU A 268 11.72 -11.15 -10.42
CA LEU A 268 12.69 -12.14 -9.97
C LEU A 268 13.29 -11.82 -8.60
N CYS A 269 13.55 -10.54 -8.29
CA CYS A 269 14.01 -10.13 -6.97
C CYS A 269 12.94 -10.38 -5.89
N LEU A 270 11.65 -10.25 -6.22
CA LEU A 270 10.54 -10.60 -5.34
C LEU A 270 10.44 -12.12 -5.13
N ILE A 271 10.55 -12.92 -6.20
CA ILE A 271 10.55 -14.40 -6.14
C ILE A 271 11.73 -14.91 -5.30
N PHE A 272 12.93 -14.38 -5.55
CA PHE A 272 14.13 -14.79 -4.84
C PHE A 272 14.20 -14.24 -3.40
N GLY A 273 13.56 -13.10 -3.13
CA GLY A 273 13.66 -12.43 -1.82
C GLY A 273 14.90 -11.56 -1.65
N GLY A 274 15.51 -11.02 -2.71
CA GLY A 274 16.76 -10.24 -2.59
C GLY A 274 17.39 -9.79 -3.91
N SER A 275 18.63 -9.29 -3.86
CA SER A 275 19.31 -8.65 -5.01
C SER A 275 19.96 -9.62 -6.02
N LYS A 276 20.00 -10.93 -5.77
CA LYS A 276 20.76 -11.89 -6.60
C LYS A 276 20.47 -11.78 -8.10
N PRO A 277 19.21 -11.71 -8.58
CA PRO A 277 18.93 -11.57 -10.01
C PRO A 277 19.51 -10.27 -10.60
N ALA A 278 19.42 -9.16 -9.86
CA ALA A 278 20.02 -7.89 -10.26
C ALA A 278 21.56 -7.96 -10.28
N SER A 279 22.17 -8.56 -9.26
CA SER A 279 23.62 -8.74 -9.17
C SER A 279 24.17 -9.60 -10.30
N ALA A 280 23.47 -10.70 -10.65
CA ALA A 280 23.86 -11.56 -11.75
C ALA A 280 23.80 -10.83 -13.10
N LEU A 281 22.77 -10.00 -13.33
CA LEU A 281 22.70 -9.17 -14.52
C LEU A 281 23.85 -8.15 -14.57
N ILE A 282 24.09 -7.42 -13.48
CA ILE A 282 25.19 -6.44 -13.40
C ILE A 282 26.56 -7.09 -13.59
N ALA A 283 26.75 -8.34 -13.15
CA ALA A 283 28.00 -9.07 -13.35
C ALA A 283 28.31 -9.34 -14.83
N THR A 284 27.30 -9.34 -15.71
CA THR A 284 27.47 -9.47 -17.17
C THR A 284 27.74 -8.15 -17.88
N MET A 285 27.74 -7.02 -17.16
CA MET A 285 27.81 -5.68 -17.74
C MET A 285 29.11 -4.95 -17.41
N ASP A 286 29.59 -4.19 -18.38
CA ASP A 286 30.71 -3.27 -18.19
C ASP A 286 30.26 -1.99 -17.49
N LEU A 287 30.37 -1.98 -16.16
CA LEU A 287 30.15 -0.75 -15.40
C LEU A 287 31.25 0.29 -15.70
N PRO A 288 30.88 1.58 -15.91
CA PRO A 288 31.84 2.65 -16.16
C PRO A 288 32.79 2.87 -14.97
N ALA A 289 33.92 3.52 -15.18
CA ALA A 289 34.80 3.84 -14.06
C ALA A 289 34.17 4.90 -13.15
N LEU A 290 34.09 4.64 -11.84
CA LEU A 290 33.79 5.68 -10.86
C LEU A 290 35.03 6.56 -10.68
N ALA A 291 34.89 7.86 -10.93
CA ALA A 291 35.90 8.85 -10.56
C ALA A 291 36.00 8.93 -9.02
N GLN A 292 36.77 8.02 -8.43
CA GLN A 292 36.95 7.92 -6.98
C GLN A 292 38.02 8.84 -6.44
N THR A 293 38.99 9.17 -7.27
CA THR A 293 40.21 9.75 -6.77
C THR A 293 39.97 11.21 -6.47
N ASP A 294 39.87 11.55 -5.17
CA ASP A 294 39.94 12.94 -4.73
C ASP A 294 41.36 13.46 -4.90
N PHE A 295 41.71 13.75 -6.15
CA PHE A 295 43.03 14.21 -6.54
C PHE A 295 43.43 15.49 -5.79
N VAL A 296 42.47 16.28 -5.29
CA VAL A 296 42.76 17.48 -4.48
C VAL A 296 43.36 17.07 -3.13
N THR A 297 42.78 16.06 -2.48
CA THR A 297 43.28 15.53 -1.21
C THR A 297 44.60 14.78 -1.39
N ILE A 298 44.76 14.01 -2.47
CA ILE A 298 46.04 13.33 -2.76
C ILE A 298 47.14 14.35 -3.06
N ALA A 299 46.85 15.37 -3.86
CA ALA A 299 47.80 16.44 -4.14
C ALA A 299 48.16 17.18 -2.85
N GLY A 300 47.19 17.42 -1.97
CA GLY A 300 47.41 17.97 -0.64
C GLY A 300 48.36 17.10 0.18
N ASN A 301 48.07 15.81 0.33
CA ASN A 301 48.90 14.88 1.11
C ASN A 301 50.29 14.70 0.51
N ALA A 302 50.41 14.58 -0.81
CA ALA A 302 51.67 14.43 -1.53
C ALA A 302 52.58 15.67 -1.39
N THR A 303 51.99 16.84 -1.12
CA THR A 303 52.69 18.11 -0.95
C THR A 303 52.71 18.60 0.50
N ASN A 304 52.28 17.78 1.46
CA ASN A 304 52.11 18.17 2.87
C ASN A 304 51.28 19.46 3.06
N GLY A 305 50.24 19.64 2.24
CA GLY A 305 49.32 20.78 2.27
C GLY A 305 49.83 22.05 1.58
N MET A 306 51.02 22.01 0.96
CA MET A 306 51.63 23.20 0.34
C MET A 306 51.15 23.52 -1.08
N ILE A 307 50.18 22.77 -1.61
CA ILE A 307 49.62 23.02 -2.93
C ILE A 307 48.71 24.26 -2.96
N THR A 308 48.99 25.17 -3.89
CA THR A 308 48.18 26.37 -4.13
C THR A 308 47.41 26.25 -5.45
N TYR A 309 46.29 26.96 -5.55
CA TYR A 309 45.44 26.97 -6.74
C TYR A 309 45.17 28.41 -7.17
N GLU A 310 45.50 28.73 -8.42
CA GLU A 310 45.14 29.99 -9.07
C GLU A 310 44.00 29.75 -10.07
N PHE A 311 43.02 30.65 -10.14
CA PHE A 311 41.84 30.47 -10.98
C PHE A 311 41.69 31.59 -12.01
N HIS A 312 41.42 31.20 -13.25
CA HIS A 312 41.04 32.07 -14.34
C HIS A 312 39.63 31.74 -14.82
N ARG A 313 38.86 32.73 -15.30
CA ARG A 313 37.49 32.57 -15.81
C ARG A 313 37.40 33.23 -17.17
N GLU A 314 36.91 32.49 -18.15
CA GLU A 314 36.65 32.96 -19.52
C GLU A 314 35.23 32.56 -19.94
N GLY A 315 34.65 33.26 -20.92
CA GLY A 315 33.31 32.98 -21.46
C GLY A 315 32.18 33.79 -20.81
N PRO A 316 30.98 33.78 -21.42
CA PRO A 316 29.81 34.51 -20.94
C PRO A 316 29.26 33.91 -19.64
N ASP A 317 28.49 34.70 -18.87
CA ASP A 317 28.05 34.27 -17.53
C ASP A 317 27.25 32.96 -17.52
N HIS A 318 26.58 32.62 -18.62
CA HIS A 318 25.80 31.40 -18.78
C HIS A 318 26.60 30.21 -19.32
N ASP A 319 27.87 30.40 -19.71
CA ASP A 319 28.75 29.35 -20.24
C ASP A 319 30.22 29.64 -19.90
N ALA A 320 30.47 29.90 -18.61
CA ALA A 320 31.80 30.25 -18.14
C ALA A 320 32.69 29.01 -18.01
N ILE A 321 33.88 29.09 -18.62
CA ILE A 321 34.95 28.10 -18.46
C ILE A 321 35.93 28.62 -17.41
N PHE A 322 36.08 27.85 -16.34
CA PHE A 322 37.08 28.10 -15.32
C PHE A 322 38.33 27.28 -15.63
N THR A 323 39.49 27.89 -15.50
CA THR A 323 40.78 27.20 -15.52
C THR A 323 41.42 27.34 -14.14
N ALA A 324 41.90 26.25 -13.56
CA ALA A 324 42.73 26.26 -12.37
C ALA A 324 44.18 25.88 -12.72
N VAL A 325 45.15 26.49 -12.04
CA VAL A 325 46.55 26.09 -12.05
C VAL A 325 46.92 25.64 -10.65
N ALA A 326 47.32 24.38 -10.50
CA ALA A 326 47.75 23.79 -9.25
C ALA A 326 49.29 23.82 -9.17
N ALA A 327 49.86 24.39 -8.11
CA ALA A 327 51.31 24.54 -7.96
C ALA A 327 51.81 24.14 -6.57
N ALA A 328 52.91 23.38 -6.50
CA ALA A 328 53.61 23.07 -5.25
C ALA A 328 55.08 22.70 -5.52
N GLY A 329 56.02 23.19 -4.69
CA GLY A 329 57.44 22.80 -4.76
C GLY A 329 58.08 23.00 -6.14
N GLY A 330 57.71 24.08 -6.85
CA GLY A 330 58.20 24.37 -8.21
C GLY A 330 57.53 23.59 -9.34
N ARG A 331 56.60 22.67 -9.03
CA ARG A 331 55.84 21.89 -10.00
C ARG A 331 54.48 22.55 -10.24
N GLN A 332 53.92 22.37 -11.43
CA GLN A 332 52.65 22.98 -11.84
C GLN A 332 51.84 22.01 -12.72
N ALA A 333 50.52 22.16 -12.71
CA ALA A 333 49.61 21.54 -13.66
C ALA A 333 48.35 22.39 -13.84
N ARG A 334 47.69 22.27 -15.00
CA ARG A 334 46.52 23.08 -15.35
C ARG A 334 45.28 22.18 -15.44
N GLY A 335 44.08 22.73 -15.30
CA GLY A 335 42.86 22.00 -15.57
C GLY A 335 41.66 22.93 -15.72
N SER A 336 40.71 22.56 -16.57
CA SER A 336 39.55 23.41 -16.89
C SER A 336 38.23 22.71 -16.59
N GLY A 337 37.17 23.49 -16.34
CA GLY A 337 35.82 22.99 -16.08
C GLY A 337 34.77 24.09 -16.05
N THR A 338 33.49 23.74 -16.03
CA THR A 338 32.35 24.68 -16.02
C THR A 338 32.13 25.37 -14.67
N SER A 339 32.89 24.96 -13.64
CA SER A 339 32.92 25.61 -12.34
C SER A 339 34.36 25.69 -11.80
N LYS A 340 34.63 26.62 -10.86
CA LYS A 340 35.92 26.67 -10.14
C LYS A 340 36.23 25.33 -9.45
N LYS A 341 35.22 24.62 -8.98
CA LYS A 341 35.39 23.33 -8.30
C LYS A 341 35.85 22.25 -9.28
N ASP A 342 35.29 22.22 -10.49
CA ASP A 342 35.64 21.22 -11.51
C ASP A 342 37.03 21.51 -12.10
N ALA A 343 37.32 22.79 -12.37
CA ALA A 343 38.66 23.23 -12.78
C ALA A 343 39.73 22.85 -11.75
N ARG A 344 39.44 23.05 -10.45
CA ARG A 344 40.34 22.65 -9.35
C ARG A 344 40.61 21.14 -9.34
N LYS A 345 39.56 20.33 -9.48
CA LYS A 345 39.68 18.86 -9.53
C LYS A 345 40.49 18.41 -10.74
N ALA A 346 40.26 19.02 -11.90
CA ALA A 346 41.00 18.72 -13.13
C ALA A 346 42.49 19.06 -12.98
N ALA A 347 42.81 20.24 -12.43
CA ALA A 347 44.19 20.66 -12.21
C ALA A 347 44.90 19.78 -11.17
N ALA A 348 44.21 19.39 -10.10
CA ALA A 348 44.76 18.46 -9.10
C ALA A 348 45.00 17.07 -9.69
N LYS A 349 44.10 16.58 -10.55
CA LYS A 349 44.26 15.30 -11.27
C LYS A 349 45.50 15.31 -12.12
N GLU A 350 45.65 16.33 -12.96
CA GLU A 350 46.82 16.48 -13.83
C GLU A 350 48.10 16.62 -13.00
N PHE A 351 48.06 17.36 -11.88
CA PHE A 351 49.19 17.53 -10.97
C PHE A 351 49.67 16.22 -10.36
N VAL A 352 48.75 15.41 -9.82
CA VAL A 352 49.09 14.12 -9.19
C VAL A 352 49.57 13.12 -10.25
N THR A 353 48.91 13.08 -11.40
CA THR A 353 49.27 12.15 -12.49
C THR A 353 50.68 12.44 -13.01
N ASN A 354 51.04 13.72 -13.19
CA ASN A 354 52.33 14.10 -13.75
C ASN A 354 53.48 14.02 -12.73
N HIS A 355 53.22 14.34 -11.46
CA HIS A 355 54.29 14.59 -10.48
C HIS A 355 54.36 13.56 -9.36
N PHE A 356 53.33 12.72 -9.19
CA PHE A 356 53.25 11.71 -8.14
C PHE A 356 52.62 10.39 -8.62
N PRO A 357 53.09 9.80 -9.74
CA PRO A 357 52.50 8.57 -10.29
C PRO A 357 52.57 7.38 -9.31
N SER A 358 53.66 7.27 -8.54
CA SER A 358 53.81 6.21 -7.52
C SER A 358 52.82 6.31 -6.36
N ARG A 359 52.21 7.49 -6.13
CA ARG A 359 51.13 7.66 -5.13
C ARG A 359 49.80 7.13 -5.64
N LEU A 360 49.59 7.14 -6.96
CA LEU A 360 48.43 6.51 -7.60
C LEU A 360 48.56 4.98 -7.53
N GLU A 361 49.75 4.44 -7.83
CA GLU A 361 50.06 3.00 -7.72
C GLU A 361 49.97 2.49 -6.27
N GLN A 362 50.41 3.26 -5.27
CA GLN A 362 50.24 2.93 -3.85
C GLN A 362 48.78 2.95 -3.39
N GLN A 363 47.93 3.75 -4.05
CA GLN A 363 46.51 3.80 -3.74
C GLN A 363 45.75 2.62 -4.36
N GLU A 364 46.17 2.15 -5.55
CA GLU A 364 45.68 0.91 -6.15
C GLU A 364 46.09 -0.35 -5.35
N ASN A 365 47.18 -0.26 -4.59
CA ASN A 365 47.68 -1.33 -3.73
C ASN A 365 47.19 -1.26 -2.26
N LEU A 366 46.12 -0.49 -1.99
CA LEU A 366 45.52 -0.44 -0.65
C LEU A 366 45.02 -1.83 -0.26
N GLN A 367 45.71 -2.43 0.72
CA GLN A 367 45.29 -3.67 1.37
C GLN A 367 43.83 -3.57 1.79
N ARG A 368 43.08 -4.66 1.63
CA ARG A 368 41.70 -4.76 2.12
C ARG A 368 41.68 -4.27 3.58
N PRO A 369 40.82 -3.29 3.91
CA PRO A 369 40.76 -2.76 5.25
C PRO A 369 40.51 -3.89 6.25
N ASN A 370 41.23 -3.86 7.37
CA ASN A 370 41.06 -4.84 8.43
C ASN A 370 39.61 -4.83 8.90
N ARG A 371 39.07 -6.03 9.21
CA ARG A 371 37.72 -6.13 9.76
C ARG A 371 37.64 -5.33 11.07
N PRO A 372 36.58 -4.54 11.28
CA PRO A 372 36.41 -3.78 12.50
C PRO A 372 36.35 -4.73 13.71
N THR A 373 36.90 -4.28 14.83
CA THR A 373 36.88 -4.97 16.13
C THR A 373 36.20 -4.08 17.18
N THR A 374 35.93 -4.63 18.36
CA THR A 374 35.29 -3.89 19.45
C THR A 374 36.28 -2.94 20.14
N TYR A 375 35.86 -1.72 20.49
CA TYR A 375 36.62 -0.82 21.36
C TYR A 375 36.93 -1.48 22.72
N ARG A 376 38.19 -1.47 23.15
CA ARG A 376 38.68 -2.18 24.35
C ARG A 376 38.35 -1.50 25.68
N GLU A 377 38.02 -0.21 25.69
CA GLU A 377 37.86 0.62 26.90
C GLU A 377 36.48 1.28 27.01
N MET A 378 35.41 0.52 26.76
CA MET A 378 34.05 1.03 26.89
C MET A 378 33.44 0.71 28.26
N PRO A 379 32.58 1.58 28.83
CA PRO A 379 31.85 1.28 30.05
C PRO A 379 31.07 -0.03 29.91
N SER A 380 31.06 -0.87 30.97
CA SER A 380 30.39 -2.18 30.95
C SER A 380 28.89 -2.09 30.66
N THR A 381 28.23 -1.02 31.11
CA THR A 381 26.82 -0.72 30.83
C THR A 381 26.58 -0.47 29.34
N TRP A 382 27.49 0.26 28.68
CA TRP A 382 27.42 0.52 27.25
C TRP A 382 27.69 -0.75 26.44
N ALA A 383 28.70 -1.54 26.83
CA ALA A 383 29.00 -2.83 26.18
C ALA A 383 27.83 -3.82 26.24
N LYS A 384 27.13 -3.90 27.39
CA LYS A 384 25.92 -4.71 27.52
C LYS A 384 24.80 -4.23 26.60
N ALA A 385 24.53 -2.92 26.58
CA ALA A 385 23.49 -2.37 25.72
C ALA A 385 23.79 -2.54 24.22
N ILE A 386 25.07 -2.50 23.82
CA ILE A 386 25.49 -2.85 22.46
C ILE A 386 25.25 -4.32 22.16
N ALA A 387 25.52 -5.23 23.10
CA ALA A 387 25.25 -6.66 22.91
C ALA A 387 23.74 -6.91 22.75
N ASP A 388 22.91 -6.29 23.59
CA ASP A 388 21.44 -6.38 23.50
C ASP A 388 20.93 -5.84 22.16
N LEU A 389 21.42 -4.67 21.73
CA LEU A 389 21.08 -4.11 20.41
C LEU A 389 21.53 -5.04 19.28
N SER A 390 22.77 -5.51 19.32
CA SER A 390 23.38 -6.41 18.33
C SER A 390 22.55 -7.69 18.15
N GLN A 391 22.04 -8.26 19.24
CA GLN A 391 21.14 -9.38 19.20
C GLN A 391 19.80 -9.01 18.55
N ARG A 392 19.21 -7.86 18.94
CA ARG A 392 17.91 -7.39 18.40
C ARG A 392 17.95 -7.11 16.90
N VAL A 393 19.03 -6.50 16.40
CA VAL A 393 19.22 -6.22 14.97
C VAL A 393 20.01 -7.29 14.22
N GLN A 394 20.38 -8.38 14.91
CA GLN A 394 21.12 -9.53 14.37
C GLN A 394 22.39 -9.11 13.60
N LEU A 395 23.17 -8.20 14.19
CA LEU A 395 24.47 -7.74 13.70
C LEU A 395 25.58 -8.15 14.64
N PRO A 396 26.80 -8.40 14.14
CA PRO A 396 27.95 -8.59 15.00
C PRO A 396 28.26 -7.28 15.76
N PRO A 397 28.68 -7.34 17.03
CA PRO A 397 28.91 -6.15 17.86
C PRO A 397 29.79 -5.09 17.20
N GLN A 398 30.78 -5.52 16.44
CA GLN A 398 31.73 -4.64 15.76
C GLN A 398 31.05 -3.73 14.73
N LEU A 399 30.10 -4.26 13.94
CA LEU A 399 29.36 -3.47 12.95
C LEU A 399 28.28 -2.62 13.62
N THR A 400 27.63 -3.12 14.67
CA THR A 400 26.69 -2.34 15.49
C THR A 400 27.37 -1.10 16.07
N MET A 401 28.59 -1.25 16.59
CA MET A 401 29.39 -0.13 17.12
C MET A 401 29.79 0.85 16.02
N GLN A 402 30.14 0.37 14.82
CA GLN A 402 30.47 1.21 13.69
C GLN A 402 29.27 2.07 13.25
N SER A 403 28.07 1.49 13.16
CA SER A 403 26.82 2.20 12.86
C SER A 403 26.50 3.32 13.87
N LEU A 404 26.98 3.19 15.11
CA LEU A 404 26.82 4.17 16.18
C LEU A 404 28.01 5.11 16.35
N THR A 405 29.02 5.05 15.47
CA THR A 405 30.20 5.91 15.53
C THR A 405 30.05 7.11 14.61
N HIS A 406 29.78 8.30 15.16
CA HIS A 406 29.62 9.53 14.37
C HIS A 406 30.98 10.13 13.96
N PRO A 407 31.11 10.81 12.80
CA PRO A 407 32.37 11.44 12.37
C PRO A 407 33.04 12.36 13.40
N SER A 408 32.26 13.07 14.22
CA SER A 408 32.81 13.94 15.27
C SER A 408 33.52 13.16 16.37
N TRP A 409 33.06 11.95 16.70
CA TRP A 409 33.75 11.10 17.68
C TRP A 409 35.03 10.51 17.09
N THR A 410 34.99 10.08 15.83
CA THR A 410 36.17 9.58 15.11
C THR A 410 37.28 10.61 15.05
N TYR A 411 36.92 11.88 14.83
CA TYR A 411 37.89 12.99 14.81
C TYR A 411 38.60 13.18 16.16
N GLU A 412 37.87 13.03 17.28
CA GLU A 412 38.40 13.21 18.63
C GLU A 412 39.13 11.96 19.16
N ASN A 413 38.74 10.76 18.72
CA ASN A 413 39.20 9.48 19.28
C ASN A 413 40.02 8.64 18.28
N LYS A 414 40.79 9.29 17.40
CA LYS A 414 41.54 8.64 16.30
C LYS A 414 42.34 7.40 16.72
N THR A 415 43.04 7.47 17.86
CA THR A 415 43.82 6.32 18.37
C THR A 415 42.94 5.11 18.63
N ARG A 416 41.82 5.29 19.34
CA ARG A 416 40.87 4.21 19.66
C ARG A 416 40.20 3.65 18.41
N VAL A 417 39.85 4.53 17.47
CA VAL A 417 39.29 4.14 16.16
C VAL A 417 40.28 3.26 15.40
N ASN A 418 41.54 3.69 15.31
CA ASN A 418 42.59 2.99 14.57
C ASN A 418 42.93 1.63 15.20
N GLU A 419 43.05 1.56 16.53
CA GLU A 419 43.28 0.31 17.27
C GLU A 419 42.15 -0.70 17.08
N ALA A 420 40.90 -0.21 17.01
CA ALA A 420 39.74 -1.06 16.77
C ALA A 420 39.48 -1.33 15.28
N HIS A 421 40.25 -0.74 14.36
CA HIS A 421 39.99 -0.77 12.92
C HIS A 421 38.57 -0.31 12.54
N GLN A 422 38.03 0.63 13.30
CA GLN A 422 36.69 1.18 13.11
C GLN A 422 36.70 2.37 12.15
N ARG A 423 35.52 2.77 11.68
CA ARG A 423 35.31 4.02 10.91
C ARG A 423 34.04 4.70 11.40
N ASP A 424 33.81 5.93 10.95
CA ASP A 424 32.50 6.55 11.16
C ASP A 424 31.41 5.88 10.31
N ASN A 425 30.16 6.18 10.68
CA ASN A 425 28.98 5.57 10.09
C ASN A 425 28.53 6.18 8.75
N SER A 426 29.23 7.18 8.19
CA SER A 426 28.73 7.92 7.02
C SER A 426 28.61 7.05 5.76
N VAL A 427 29.59 6.18 5.50
CA VAL A 427 29.55 5.25 4.37
C VAL A 427 28.44 4.22 4.57
N LEU A 428 28.32 3.65 5.77
CA LEU A 428 27.25 2.71 6.12
C LEU A 428 25.87 3.34 5.98
N ALA A 429 25.70 4.60 6.39
CA ALA A 429 24.44 5.33 6.25
C ALA A 429 24.07 5.52 4.78
N ALA A 430 25.04 5.91 3.93
CA ALA A 430 24.81 6.06 2.50
C ALA A 430 24.45 4.73 1.82
N GLU A 431 25.18 3.66 2.11
CA GLU A 431 24.86 2.31 1.59
C GLU A 431 23.49 1.85 2.08
N GLY A 432 23.25 2.04 3.37
CA GLY A 432 22.01 1.67 4.04
C GLY A 432 20.79 2.42 3.56
N SER A 433 20.92 3.68 3.12
CA SER A 433 19.85 4.42 2.47
C SER A 433 19.38 3.75 1.17
N VAL A 434 20.34 3.30 0.34
CA VAL A 434 20.03 2.58 -0.92
C VAL A 434 19.39 1.21 -0.62
N VAL A 435 19.95 0.47 0.34
CA VAL A 435 19.44 -0.84 0.76
C VAL A 435 18.04 -0.73 1.34
N LEU A 436 17.83 0.23 2.25
CA LEU A 436 16.54 0.44 2.91
C LEU A 436 15.46 0.80 1.88
N GLN A 437 15.78 1.62 0.88
CA GLN A 437 14.82 1.93 -0.19
C GLN A 437 14.47 0.69 -1.02
N ALA A 438 15.42 -0.20 -1.30
CA ALA A 438 15.15 -1.45 -2.03
C ALA A 438 14.32 -2.44 -1.21
N VAL A 439 14.63 -2.59 0.08
CA VAL A 439 13.84 -3.38 1.03
C VAL A 439 12.42 -2.84 1.15
N PHE A 440 12.26 -1.53 1.27
CA PHE A 440 10.96 -0.89 1.37
C PHE A 440 10.15 -1.07 0.09
N ALA A 441 10.75 -0.82 -1.07
CA ALA A 441 10.12 -1.05 -2.37
C ALA A 441 9.63 -2.51 -2.53
N HIS A 442 10.48 -3.46 -2.16
CA HIS A 442 10.19 -4.89 -2.17
C HIS A 442 8.99 -5.22 -1.26
N PHE A 443 9.07 -4.78 0.00
CA PHE A 443 8.04 -5.03 1.00
C PHE A 443 6.69 -4.41 0.62
N THR A 444 6.67 -3.12 0.27
CA THR A 444 5.46 -2.41 -0.15
C THR A 444 4.82 -3.07 -1.36
N THR A 445 5.62 -3.51 -2.34
CA THR A 445 5.09 -4.21 -3.52
C THR A 445 4.39 -5.50 -3.14
N LEU A 446 4.99 -6.35 -2.29
CA LEU A 446 4.34 -7.56 -1.82
C LEU A 446 3.08 -7.30 -1.02
N GLN A 447 3.10 -6.27 -0.16
CA GLN A 447 1.95 -5.92 0.65
C GLN A 447 0.76 -5.46 -0.21
N VAL A 448 1.00 -4.66 -1.24
CA VAL A 448 -0.05 -4.18 -2.15
C VAL A 448 -0.54 -5.32 -3.04
N LEU A 449 0.36 -6.06 -3.68
CA LEU A 449 -0.01 -7.16 -4.57
C LEU A 449 -0.73 -8.29 -3.83
N GLY A 450 -0.36 -8.54 -2.56
CA GLY A 450 -1.06 -9.48 -1.69
C GLY A 450 -2.49 -9.06 -1.33
N LYS A 451 -2.85 -7.79 -1.52
CA LYS A 451 -4.22 -7.26 -1.31
C LYS A 451 -5.00 -7.13 -2.61
N THR A 452 -4.36 -6.67 -3.68
CA THR A 452 -5.01 -6.40 -4.97
C THR A 452 -4.02 -6.52 -6.13
N LEU A 453 -4.48 -7.12 -7.23
CA LEU A 453 -3.76 -7.12 -8.51
C LEU A 453 -4.13 -5.93 -9.40
N ASN A 454 -5.09 -5.10 -8.97
CA ASN A 454 -5.48 -3.87 -9.65
C ASN A 454 -5.33 -2.66 -8.71
N PRO A 455 -4.09 -2.33 -8.30
CA PRO A 455 -3.86 -1.17 -7.44
C PRO A 455 -4.14 0.11 -8.20
N ASN A 456 -4.76 1.08 -7.52
CA ASN A 456 -4.88 2.43 -8.06
C ASN A 456 -3.49 3.12 -8.10
N ALA A 457 -3.42 4.29 -8.74
CA ALA A 457 -2.15 5.02 -8.90
C ALA A 457 -1.48 5.38 -7.56
N ASP A 458 -2.26 5.56 -6.50
CA ASP A 458 -1.78 5.91 -5.16
C ASP A 458 -1.17 4.70 -4.46
N GLN A 459 -1.86 3.56 -4.51
CA GLN A 459 -1.40 2.27 -3.97
C GLN A 459 -0.15 1.76 -4.69
N ALA A 460 -0.04 2.00 -5.99
CA ALA A 460 1.10 1.58 -6.79
C ALA A 460 2.33 2.49 -6.66
N ARG A 461 2.20 3.67 -6.04
CA ARG A 461 3.31 4.62 -5.89
C ARG A 461 4.22 4.19 -4.74
N LEU A 462 5.42 3.73 -5.07
CA LEU A 462 6.45 3.46 -4.06
C LEU A 462 7.00 4.77 -3.50
N GLN A 463 6.80 4.97 -2.19
CA GLN A 463 7.27 6.16 -1.49
C GLN A 463 8.71 6.02 -1.00
N THR A 464 9.31 7.14 -0.60
CA THR A 464 10.54 7.15 0.19
C THR A 464 10.16 7.24 1.66
N ILE A 465 10.83 6.47 2.52
CA ILE A 465 10.56 6.52 3.96
C ILE A 465 10.86 7.93 4.49
N PRO A 466 9.89 8.61 5.13
CA PRO A 466 10.11 9.92 5.72
C PRO A 466 11.19 9.89 6.81
N ARG A 467 11.98 10.96 6.89
CA ARG A 467 13.09 11.06 7.85
C ARG A 467 12.61 11.05 9.30
N GLU A 468 11.42 11.58 9.56
CA GLU A 468 10.75 11.55 10.86
C GLU A 468 10.46 10.14 11.34
N ASP A 469 10.14 9.21 10.45
CA ASP A 469 9.83 7.83 10.84
C ASP A 469 11.10 7.04 11.11
N LEU A 470 12.19 7.31 10.36
CA LEU A 470 13.54 6.84 10.71
C LEU A 470 13.97 7.39 12.08
N SER A 471 13.77 8.68 12.31
CA SER A 471 14.12 9.30 13.60
C SER A 471 13.27 8.76 14.74
N ALA A 472 11.97 8.52 14.54
CA ALA A 472 11.10 7.94 15.56
C ALA A 472 11.51 6.50 15.88
N PHE A 473 11.88 5.73 14.85
CA PHE A 473 12.36 4.36 15.04
C PHE A 473 13.66 4.29 15.83
N SER A 474 14.54 5.29 15.68
CA SER A 474 15.75 5.39 16.50
C SER A 474 15.46 5.54 18.00
N GLU A 475 14.32 6.13 18.37
CA GLU A 475 13.86 6.22 19.76
C GLU A 475 13.35 4.86 20.24
N GLU A 476 12.63 4.12 19.40
CA GLU A 476 12.13 2.77 19.70
C GLU A 476 13.27 1.74 19.90
N LEU A 477 14.37 1.90 19.16
CA LEU A 477 15.59 1.15 19.35
C LEU A 477 16.48 1.68 20.48
N SER A 478 16.11 2.79 21.13
CA SER A 478 16.91 3.45 22.17
C SER A 478 18.36 3.72 21.76
N LEU A 479 18.57 4.20 20.52
CA LEU A 479 19.92 4.37 19.96
C LEU A 479 20.67 5.58 20.52
N ARG A 480 19.94 6.61 20.97
CA ARG A 480 20.53 7.90 21.38
C ARG A 480 21.57 7.78 22.51
N PRO A 481 21.35 7.00 23.59
CA PRO A 481 22.36 6.81 24.64
C PRO A 481 23.59 5.99 24.17
N LEU A 482 23.48 5.25 23.08
CA LEU A 482 24.53 4.37 22.56
C LEU A 482 25.43 5.07 21.53
N LEU A 483 24.95 6.18 20.99
CA LEU A 483 25.61 6.94 19.94
C LEU A 483 26.90 7.61 20.44
N LEU A 484 28.01 7.35 19.75
CA LEU A 484 29.31 7.94 20.05
C LEU A 484 29.45 9.27 19.31
N LEU A 485 29.44 10.36 20.07
CA LEU A 485 29.48 11.75 19.59
C LEU A 485 30.50 12.56 20.39
N SER A 486 30.94 13.68 19.85
CA SER A 486 31.63 14.70 20.64
C SER A 486 30.67 15.47 21.55
N ASN A 487 31.18 15.98 22.68
CA ASN A 487 30.42 16.73 23.70
C ASN A 487 29.74 18.02 23.19
N LYS A 488 30.03 18.46 21.97
CA LYS A 488 29.49 19.70 21.37
C LYS A 488 28.54 19.46 20.20
N SER A 489 28.31 18.22 19.78
CA SER A 489 27.49 17.90 18.61
C SER A 489 26.00 17.81 18.97
N PRO A 490 25.12 18.67 18.43
CA PRO A 490 23.67 18.52 18.65
C PRO A 490 23.14 17.28 17.94
N VAL A 491 22.32 16.49 18.64
CA VAL A 491 21.63 15.33 18.05
C VAL A 491 20.41 15.82 17.26
N SER A 492 20.50 15.76 15.93
CA SER A 492 19.40 16.12 15.03
C SER A 492 18.62 14.89 14.56
N ALA A 493 17.39 15.07 14.08
CA ALA A 493 16.61 13.99 13.46
C ALA A 493 17.28 13.43 12.20
N ALA A 494 18.03 14.25 11.45
CA ALA A 494 18.80 13.80 10.31
C ALA A 494 19.92 12.85 10.72
N LEU A 495 20.67 13.20 11.77
CA LEU A 495 21.72 12.35 12.32
C LEU A 495 21.14 11.00 12.76
N MET A 496 20.02 10.99 13.49
CA MET A 496 19.40 9.73 13.94
C MET A 496 18.88 8.89 12.78
N ALA A 497 18.39 9.50 11.71
CA ALA A 497 18.02 8.79 10.50
C ALA A 497 19.23 8.13 9.83
N ASP A 498 20.37 8.84 9.75
CA ASP A 498 21.62 8.29 9.22
C ASP A 498 22.10 7.10 10.06
N VAL A 499 21.93 7.15 11.38
CA VAL A 499 22.24 6.03 12.28
C VAL A 499 21.36 4.81 11.96
N VAL A 500 20.05 4.99 11.80
CA VAL A 500 19.15 3.87 11.40
C VAL A 500 19.54 3.31 10.04
N GLN A 501 19.79 4.17 9.06
CA GLN A 501 20.26 3.74 7.74
C GLN A 501 21.57 2.96 7.85
N SER A 502 22.51 3.41 8.68
CA SER A 502 23.78 2.71 8.86
C SER A 502 23.64 1.29 9.43
N LEU A 503 22.56 0.98 10.15
CA LEU A 503 22.24 -0.40 10.56
C LEU A 503 21.85 -1.26 9.35
N PHE A 504 21.07 -0.74 8.40
CA PHE A 504 20.75 -1.44 7.14
C PHE A 504 21.98 -1.60 6.25
N GLY A 505 22.88 -0.62 6.21
CA GLY A 505 24.17 -0.73 5.50
C GLY A 505 25.04 -1.83 6.10
N ALA A 506 25.17 -1.85 7.44
CA ALA A 506 25.87 -2.91 8.16
C ALA A 506 25.25 -4.29 7.92
N LEU A 507 23.91 -4.37 7.94
CA LEU A 507 23.16 -5.61 7.67
C LEU A 507 23.48 -6.14 6.27
N ARG A 508 23.52 -5.26 5.27
CA ARG A 508 23.85 -5.69 3.91
C ARG A 508 25.31 -6.13 3.78
N ARG A 509 26.25 -5.47 4.47
CA ARG A 509 27.66 -5.91 4.48
C ARG A 509 27.81 -7.29 5.09
N GLU A 510 27.17 -7.54 6.22
CA GLU A 510 27.20 -8.83 6.91
C GLU A 510 26.57 -9.95 6.07
N ARG A 511 25.46 -9.64 5.38
CA ARG A 511 24.67 -10.60 4.60
C ARG A 511 24.91 -10.49 3.10
N SER A 512 26.07 -9.99 2.68
CA SER A 512 26.39 -9.82 1.27
C SER A 512 26.49 -11.18 0.57
N GLY A 513 26.07 -11.25 -0.70
CA GLY A 513 26.11 -12.46 -1.52
C GLY A 513 24.75 -12.92 -2.07
N ASP A 514 24.73 -14.15 -2.56
CA ASP A 514 23.65 -14.80 -3.33
C ASP A 514 22.56 -15.43 -2.44
N HIS A 515 22.31 -14.84 -1.26
CA HIS A 515 21.27 -15.31 -0.34
C HIS A 515 20.09 -14.33 -0.32
N PRO A 516 18.85 -14.82 -0.11
CA PRO A 516 17.71 -13.95 0.15
C PRO A 516 18.02 -13.00 1.29
N MET A 517 17.57 -11.75 1.17
CA MET A 517 17.78 -10.76 2.21
C MET A 517 16.88 -11.09 3.39
N SER A 518 17.48 -11.71 4.41
CA SER A 518 16.87 -11.80 5.72
C SER A 518 16.83 -10.41 6.36
N ILE A 519 15.70 -10.05 6.97
CA ILE A 519 15.53 -8.82 7.74
C ILE A 519 15.24 -9.21 9.20
N PRO A 520 15.94 -8.66 10.20
CA PRO A 520 15.64 -8.89 11.61
C PRO A 520 14.18 -8.53 11.94
N ALA A 521 13.53 -9.34 12.79
CA ALA A 521 12.11 -9.17 13.15
C ALA A 521 11.78 -7.73 13.62
N ALA A 522 12.63 -7.13 14.46
CA ALA A 522 12.43 -5.76 14.93
C ALA A 522 12.44 -4.71 13.80
N LEU A 523 13.21 -4.93 12.73
CA LEU A 523 13.22 -4.04 11.56
C LEU A 523 12.00 -4.30 10.67
N LEU A 524 11.60 -5.57 10.53
CA LEU A 524 10.42 -5.96 9.75
C LEU A 524 9.12 -5.44 10.38
N GLU A 525 8.94 -5.63 11.69
CA GLU A 525 7.80 -5.09 12.46
C GLU A 525 7.69 -3.57 12.32
N TRP A 526 8.83 -2.87 12.28
CA TRP A 526 8.84 -1.44 12.05
C TRP A 526 8.45 -1.07 10.62
N LEU A 527 9.00 -1.74 9.60
CA LEU A 527 8.60 -1.54 8.20
C LEU A 527 7.10 -1.80 8.01
N GLU A 528 6.57 -2.81 8.69
CA GLU A 528 5.14 -3.06 8.79
C GLU A 528 4.43 -1.87 9.47
N SER A 529 4.92 -1.33 10.58
CA SER A 529 4.29 -0.15 11.20
C SER A 529 4.22 1.12 10.30
N LEU A 530 4.97 1.11 9.18
CA LEU A 530 4.86 1.95 7.99
C LEU A 530 3.42 2.38 7.64
N ASP A 531 3.04 3.65 7.83
CA ASP A 531 1.88 4.20 7.11
C ASP A 531 2.27 4.44 5.66
N LEU A 532 1.77 3.59 4.76
CA LEU A 532 2.04 3.64 3.32
C LEU A 532 1.11 4.61 2.58
N ASN A 533 0.22 5.30 3.30
CA ASN A 533 -0.65 6.29 2.70
C ASN A 533 0.18 7.41 2.07
N LEU A 534 -0.31 7.93 0.94
CA LEU A 534 0.23 9.13 0.31
C LEU A 534 0.39 10.25 1.33
N ASP A 535 1.46 11.02 1.17
CA ASP A 535 1.59 12.23 1.97
C ASP A 535 0.34 13.10 1.76
N PRO A 536 -0.17 13.76 2.80
CA PRO A 536 -1.50 14.35 2.74
C PRO A 536 -1.69 15.38 1.62
N ALA A 537 -0.61 16.06 1.19
CA ALA A 537 -0.67 17.00 0.08
C ALA A 537 -0.92 16.31 -1.26
N THR A 538 -0.28 15.15 -1.49
CA THR A 538 -0.53 14.32 -2.67
C THR A 538 -1.90 13.67 -2.60
N ARG A 539 -2.37 13.21 -1.43
CA ARG A 539 -3.77 12.71 -1.27
C ARG A 539 -4.80 13.77 -1.66
N LEU A 540 -4.61 14.99 -1.18
CA LEU A 540 -5.49 16.10 -1.54
C LEU A 540 -5.47 16.35 -3.05
N GLU A 541 -4.30 16.33 -3.69
CA GLU A 541 -4.15 16.49 -5.14
C GLU A 541 -4.91 15.40 -5.90
N THR A 542 -4.78 14.14 -5.48
CA THR A 542 -5.54 13.03 -6.07
C THR A 542 -7.05 13.24 -5.89
N LEU A 543 -7.54 13.49 -4.67
CA LEU A 543 -8.97 13.71 -4.40
C LEU A 543 -9.55 14.86 -5.23
N CYS A 544 -8.83 15.98 -5.30
CA CYS A 544 -9.19 17.14 -6.09
C CYS A 544 -9.27 16.81 -7.60
N SER A 545 -8.28 16.08 -8.13
CA SER A 545 -8.27 15.64 -9.54
C SER A 545 -9.45 14.71 -9.88
N GLN A 546 -9.85 13.85 -8.93
CA GLN A 546 -11.00 12.93 -9.06
C GLN A 546 -12.35 13.66 -9.14
N VAL A 547 -12.42 14.94 -8.75
CA VAL A 547 -13.63 15.75 -8.85
C VAL A 547 -13.45 16.99 -9.73
N TRP A 548 -12.29 17.15 -10.39
CA TRP A 548 -11.91 18.35 -11.15
C TRP A 548 -11.99 19.65 -10.33
N LEU A 549 -11.63 19.56 -9.05
CA LEU A 549 -11.55 20.69 -8.16
C LEU A 549 -10.11 21.21 -8.16
N ASP A 550 -9.89 22.42 -8.62
CA ASP A 550 -8.57 23.04 -8.55
C ASP A 550 -8.32 23.62 -7.14
N PHE A 551 -7.06 23.83 -6.78
CA PHE A 551 -6.69 24.45 -5.52
C PHE A 551 -5.32 25.11 -5.59
N ASP A 552 -5.10 26.11 -4.74
CA ASP A 552 -3.82 26.80 -4.56
C ASP A 552 -3.34 26.74 -3.11
N TYR A 553 -2.02 26.90 -2.92
CA TYR A 553 -1.44 27.14 -1.60
C TYR A 553 -0.89 28.56 -1.48
N SER A 554 -1.23 29.23 -0.38
CA SER A 554 -0.51 30.41 0.09
C SER A 554 0.25 30.08 1.39
N HIS A 555 1.31 30.84 1.69
CA HIS A 555 2.18 30.57 2.82
C HIS A 555 2.46 31.83 3.63
N GLU A 556 2.37 31.72 4.94
CA GLU A 556 2.86 32.72 5.89
C GLU A 556 4.15 32.23 6.55
N ARG A 557 4.98 33.17 6.99
CA ARG A 557 6.26 32.91 7.65
C ARG A 557 6.40 33.76 8.90
N ARG A 558 6.85 33.16 10.01
CA ARG A 558 7.19 33.86 11.26
C ARG A 558 8.46 33.29 11.90
N GLY A 559 8.98 33.98 12.91
CA GLY A 559 10.14 33.55 13.69
C GLY A 559 11.48 33.98 13.09
N PRO A 560 12.59 33.82 13.85
CA PRO A 560 13.93 34.20 13.41
C PRO A 560 14.43 33.23 12.32
N ASP A 561 15.40 33.66 11.50
CA ASP A 561 15.85 32.90 10.33
C ASP A 561 16.32 31.47 10.61
N HIS A 562 16.86 31.22 11.81
CA HIS A 562 17.34 29.91 12.24
C HIS A 562 16.24 29.02 12.88
N GLN A 563 15.04 29.56 13.11
CA GLN A 563 13.85 28.85 13.63
C GLN A 563 12.58 29.38 12.96
N GLN A 564 12.58 29.45 11.64
CA GLN A 564 11.41 29.90 10.89
C GLN A 564 10.27 28.88 11.02
N GLU A 565 9.08 29.40 11.27
CA GLU A 565 7.83 28.66 11.20
C GLU A 565 7.03 29.14 10.00
N PHE A 566 6.38 28.20 9.33
CA PHE A 566 5.56 28.41 8.15
C PHE A 566 4.15 27.93 8.43
N ARG A 567 3.17 28.64 7.90
CA ARG A 567 1.77 28.23 7.88
C ARG A 567 1.30 28.18 6.44
N ALA A 568 0.57 27.15 6.06
CA ALA A 568 0.02 27.03 4.72
C ALA A 568 -1.49 27.16 4.77
N THR A 569 -2.03 27.83 3.76
CA THR A 569 -3.46 27.98 3.55
C THR A 569 -3.80 27.41 2.18
N VAL A 570 -4.75 26.48 2.15
CA VAL A 570 -5.27 25.88 0.93
C VAL A 570 -6.51 26.66 0.51
N GLN A 571 -6.51 27.16 -0.72
CA GLN A 571 -7.67 27.79 -1.32
C GLN A 571 -8.22 26.89 -2.40
N LEU A 572 -9.41 26.33 -2.21
CA LEU A 572 -10.11 25.58 -3.25
C LEU A 572 -10.63 26.58 -4.30
N LYS A 573 -10.37 26.30 -5.58
CA LYS A 573 -10.72 27.14 -6.73
C LYS A 573 -12.09 26.73 -7.26
N ASP A 574 -13.11 27.33 -6.66
CA ASP A 574 -14.44 27.47 -7.23
C ASP A 574 -15.16 28.58 -6.46
N ALA A 575 -16.03 29.34 -7.13
CA ALA A 575 -16.51 30.65 -6.69
C ALA A 575 -16.95 30.66 -5.20
N ASN A 576 -16.17 31.37 -4.36
CA ASN A 576 -16.41 31.63 -2.93
C ASN A 576 -16.23 30.47 -1.93
N LEU A 577 -15.48 29.43 -2.28
CA LEU A 577 -15.12 28.38 -1.32
C LEU A 577 -14.05 28.86 -0.30
N PRO A 578 -14.02 28.29 0.92
CA PRO A 578 -13.17 28.75 2.01
C PRO A 578 -11.69 28.50 1.76
N ALA A 579 -10.89 29.40 2.30
CA ALA A 579 -9.49 29.16 2.60
C ALA A 579 -9.37 28.27 3.85
N TRP A 580 -8.77 27.09 3.74
CA TRP A 580 -8.44 26.26 4.90
C TRP A 580 -7.00 26.51 5.35
N THR A 581 -6.82 26.99 6.58
CA THR A 581 -5.49 27.33 7.11
C THR A 581 -5.04 26.29 8.12
N GLY A 582 -3.97 25.57 7.77
CA GLY A 582 -3.37 24.57 8.66
C GLY A 582 -2.54 25.19 9.80
N PRO A 583 -1.98 24.34 10.69
CA PRO A 583 -1.13 24.80 11.79
C PRO A 583 0.25 25.28 11.32
N TRP A 584 0.94 26.03 12.20
CA TRP A 584 2.34 26.40 12.01
C TRP A 584 3.26 25.17 12.05
N ALA A 585 4.23 25.11 11.15
CA ALA A 585 5.18 24.01 10.99
C ALA A 585 6.59 24.53 10.68
N SER A 586 7.62 23.70 10.87
CA SER A 586 9.02 24.11 10.70
C SER A 586 9.50 24.27 9.25
N SER A 587 8.65 24.02 8.25
CA SER A 587 8.99 24.19 6.83
C SER A 587 7.73 24.38 5.99
N LYS A 588 7.87 24.98 4.79
CA LYS A 588 6.76 25.14 3.82
C LYS A 588 6.11 23.80 3.47
N THR A 589 6.92 22.76 3.19
CA THR A 589 6.42 21.41 2.86
C THR A 589 5.58 20.83 4.00
N LYS A 590 6.05 20.94 5.25
CA LYS A 590 5.29 20.43 6.40
C LYS A 590 4.01 21.21 6.66
N ALA A 591 4.04 22.53 6.44
CA ALA A 591 2.85 23.36 6.55
C ALA A 591 1.80 22.96 5.49
N ARG A 592 2.26 22.73 4.25
CA ARG A 592 1.43 22.23 3.13
C ARG A 592 0.76 20.89 3.47
N GLN A 593 1.55 19.93 3.94
CA GLN A 593 1.04 18.60 4.33
C GLN A 593 0.06 18.67 5.50
N ALA A 594 0.33 19.50 6.52
CA ALA A 594 -0.58 19.64 7.66
C ALA A 594 -1.93 20.25 7.25
N ALA A 595 -1.92 21.29 6.42
CA ALA A 595 -3.16 21.89 5.92
C ALA A 595 -3.95 20.92 5.02
N ALA A 596 -3.25 20.14 4.20
CA ALA A 596 -3.89 19.13 3.36
C ALA A 596 -4.46 17.95 4.15
N ALA A 597 -3.79 17.51 5.22
CA ALA A 597 -4.26 16.42 6.08
C ALA A 597 -5.62 16.70 6.70
N GLU A 598 -5.85 17.93 7.17
CA GLU A 598 -7.13 18.33 7.76
C GLU A 598 -8.25 18.31 6.71
N ILE A 599 -8.00 18.78 5.48
CA ILE A 599 -8.98 18.73 4.38
C ILE A 599 -9.29 17.29 3.97
N VAL A 600 -8.27 16.44 3.88
CA VAL A 600 -8.42 15.02 3.55
C VAL A 600 -9.25 14.31 4.63
N SER A 601 -8.96 14.55 5.91
CA SER A 601 -9.75 13.99 7.03
C SER A 601 -11.20 14.49 6.99
N ILE A 602 -11.45 15.80 6.82
CA ILE A 602 -12.82 16.34 6.66
C ILE A 602 -13.58 15.64 5.53
N ARG A 603 -12.91 15.39 4.40
CA ARG A 603 -13.52 14.74 3.24
C ARG A 603 -13.82 13.26 3.48
N LEU A 604 -12.94 12.52 4.13
CA LEU A 604 -13.04 11.05 4.27
C LEU A 604 -13.81 10.61 5.52
N GLU A 605 -13.67 11.33 6.62
CA GLU A 605 -14.25 10.99 7.92
C GLU A 605 -15.52 11.84 8.20
N GLY A 606 -15.81 12.80 7.32
CA GLY A 606 -16.96 13.66 7.41
C GLY A 606 -16.87 14.69 8.54
N PRO A 607 -18.02 15.28 8.94
CA PRO A 607 -18.07 16.34 9.93
C PRO A 607 -17.55 15.91 11.32
N SER A 608 -17.63 14.62 11.64
CA SER A 608 -17.29 14.03 12.95
C SER A 608 -15.78 14.04 13.26
N ALA A 609 -14.92 14.25 12.25
CA ALA A 609 -13.47 14.32 12.43
C ALA A 609 -12.95 15.64 13.00
N VAL A 610 -13.80 16.67 13.01
CA VAL A 610 -13.47 17.97 13.60
C VAL A 610 -14.21 18.08 14.94
N PRO A 611 -13.53 18.41 16.05
CA PRO A 611 -14.20 18.56 17.34
C PRO A 611 -15.32 19.61 17.26
N GLU A 612 -16.49 19.26 17.79
CA GLU A 612 -17.69 20.11 17.79
C GLU A 612 -17.50 21.45 18.53
N PRO A 613 -18.22 22.52 18.12
CA PRO A 613 -19.11 22.56 16.96
C PRO A 613 -18.33 22.63 15.63
N LEU A 614 -18.91 22.05 14.59
CA LEU A 614 -18.42 22.15 13.21
C LEU A 614 -18.10 23.60 12.86
N SER A 615 -16.85 23.87 12.46
CA SER A 615 -16.53 25.18 11.91
C SER A 615 -17.23 25.34 10.56
N GLU A 616 -17.76 26.54 10.31
CA GLU A 616 -18.34 26.92 9.00
C GLU A 616 -17.41 26.55 7.83
N ALA A 617 -16.09 26.63 8.06
CA ALA A 617 -15.07 26.25 7.10
C ALA A 617 -15.09 24.74 6.74
N ALA A 618 -15.33 23.83 7.70
CA ALA A 618 -15.37 22.39 7.42
C ALA A 618 -16.60 22.00 6.59
N GLN A 619 -17.76 22.60 6.91
CA GLN A 619 -18.99 22.44 6.13
C GLN A 619 -18.82 22.93 4.69
N GLN A 620 -18.19 24.08 4.52
CA GLN A 620 -17.93 24.64 3.20
C GLN A 620 -16.90 23.83 2.39
N VAL A 621 -15.93 23.16 3.04
CA VAL A 621 -15.03 22.19 2.37
C VAL A 621 -15.82 20.98 1.85
N LEU A 622 -16.73 20.41 2.66
CA LEU A 622 -17.59 19.32 2.21
C LEU A 622 -18.48 19.75 1.03
N LEU A 623 -19.05 20.95 1.12
CA LEU A 623 -19.86 21.54 0.05
C LEU A 623 -19.06 21.72 -1.25
N ALA A 624 -17.79 22.12 -1.17
CA ALA A 624 -16.89 22.23 -2.32
C ALA A 624 -16.78 20.91 -3.07
N PHE A 625 -16.40 19.85 -2.37
CA PHE A 625 -16.25 18.52 -2.95
C PHE A 625 -17.57 18.00 -3.51
N PHE A 626 -18.67 18.17 -2.78
CA PHE A 626 -19.99 17.72 -3.23
C PHE A 626 -20.47 18.46 -4.47
N THR A 627 -20.29 19.79 -4.52
CA THR A 627 -20.64 20.60 -5.70
C THR A 627 -19.81 20.20 -6.92
N ALA A 628 -18.51 19.94 -6.73
CA ALA A 628 -17.64 19.45 -7.79
C ALA A 628 -18.10 18.07 -8.31
N GLU A 629 -18.49 17.15 -7.42
CA GLU A 629 -19.07 15.85 -7.79
C GLU A 629 -20.37 16.00 -8.60
N LEU A 630 -21.25 16.92 -8.19
CA LEU A 630 -22.52 17.17 -8.88
C LEU A 630 -22.30 17.75 -10.28
N ARG A 631 -21.34 18.66 -10.48
CA ARG A 631 -21.04 19.22 -11.82
C ARG A 631 -20.57 18.17 -12.82
N ARG A 632 -19.98 17.07 -12.34
CA ARG A 632 -19.62 15.93 -13.21
C ARG A 632 -20.83 15.12 -13.69
N LEU A 633 -22.05 15.42 -13.25
CA LEU A 633 -23.26 14.77 -13.74
C LEU A 633 -23.53 15.03 -15.22
N ASP A 634 -23.13 16.21 -15.70
CA ASP A 634 -23.33 16.64 -17.09
C ASP A 634 -22.16 16.24 -18.00
N ALA A 635 -21.13 15.56 -17.47
CA ALA A 635 -19.95 15.15 -18.22
C ALA A 635 -20.13 13.82 -18.98
N PRO A 636 -19.47 13.61 -20.13
CA PRO A 636 -19.60 12.40 -20.95
C PRO A 636 -19.17 11.11 -20.22
N LYS A 637 -19.77 9.98 -20.63
CA LYS A 637 -19.71 8.63 -19.99
C LYS A 637 -18.30 8.09 -19.70
N GLU A 638 -17.26 8.54 -20.40
CA GLU A 638 -15.89 8.01 -20.26
C GLU A 638 -15.18 8.43 -18.95
N SER A 639 -15.71 9.42 -18.23
CA SER A 639 -15.21 9.83 -16.91
C SER A 639 -15.83 9.05 -15.74
N ALA A 640 -16.66 8.04 -16.00
CA ALA A 640 -17.56 7.46 -15.00
C ALA A 640 -16.97 6.32 -14.15
N ALA A 641 -15.67 6.04 -14.22
CA ALA A 641 -15.07 4.88 -13.54
C ALA A 641 -14.54 5.16 -12.12
N THR A 642 -14.61 6.41 -11.63
CA THR A 642 -14.00 6.77 -10.35
C THR A 642 -15.01 6.64 -9.19
N PRO A 643 -14.64 5.95 -8.09
CA PRO A 643 -15.49 5.82 -6.91
C PRO A 643 -15.84 7.21 -6.34
N ARG A 644 -17.11 7.43 -5.97
CA ARG A 644 -17.57 8.70 -5.38
C ARG A 644 -17.89 8.48 -3.92
N PHE A 645 -17.34 9.31 -3.03
CA PHE A 645 -17.39 9.07 -1.58
C PHE A 645 -18.81 8.80 -1.05
N SER A 646 -19.77 9.67 -1.39
CA SER A 646 -21.16 9.54 -0.94
C SER A 646 -21.90 8.33 -1.52
N VAL A 647 -21.61 7.97 -2.77
CA VAL A 647 -22.15 6.78 -3.42
C VAL A 647 -21.54 5.53 -2.81
N ASN A 648 -20.23 5.51 -2.52
CA ASN A 648 -19.55 4.38 -1.92
C ASN A 648 -20.11 4.07 -0.53
N LEU A 649 -20.36 5.10 0.30
CA LEU A 649 -20.98 4.88 1.62
C LEU A 649 -22.34 4.17 1.51
N LEU A 650 -23.15 4.51 0.50
CA LEU A 650 -24.42 3.84 0.22
C LEU A 650 -24.20 2.43 -0.36
N ALA A 651 -23.31 2.29 -1.34
CA ALA A 651 -23.02 1.02 -2.02
C ALA A 651 -22.34 -0.02 -1.11
N ASP A 652 -21.66 0.44 -0.06
CA ASP A 652 -21.00 -0.41 0.95
C ASP A 652 -21.90 -0.66 2.17
N GLY A 653 -23.11 -0.07 2.21
CA GLY A 653 -24.06 -0.20 3.32
C GLY A 653 -23.62 0.51 4.60
N ALA A 654 -22.69 1.47 4.52
CA ALA A 654 -22.24 2.30 5.63
C ALA A 654 -23.26 3.43 5.92
N LEU A 655 -24.51 3.04 6.21
CA LEU A 655 -25.65 3.96 6.32
C LEU A 655 -25.49 5.01 7.42
N ASP A 656 -24.84 4.67 8.54
CA ASP A 656 -24.58 5.63 9.63
C ASP A 656 -23.59 6.70 9.21
N ALA A 657 -22.49 6.31 8.56
CA ALA A 657 -21.50 7.25 8.01
C ALA A 657 -22.11 8.13 6.90
N TYR A 658 -22.98 7.55 6.05
CA TYR A 658 -23.72 8.32 5.06
C TYR A 658 -24.64 9.36 5.73
N ARG A 659 -25.36 9.00 6.80
CA ARG A 659 -26.23 9.93 7.54
C ARG A 659 -25.43 11.05 8.20
N GLU A 660 -24.28 10.75 8.81
CA GLU A 660 -23.41 11.79 9.38
C GLU A 660 -22.87 12.75 8.33
N TRP A 661 -22.40 12.20 7.19
CA TRP A 661 -21.98 13.01 6.06
C TRP A 661 -23.13 13.89 5.51
N ALA A 662 -24.33 13.32 5.36
CA ALA A 662 -25.50 14.03 4.84
C ALA A 662 -25.95 15.16 5.78
N LYS A 663 -25.97 14.92 7.10
CA LYS A 663 -26.27 15.95 8.12
C LYS A 663 -25.37 17.17 8.01
N GLY A 664 -24.10 16.99 7.65
CA GLY A 664 -23.15 18.09 7.44
C GLY A 664 -23.49 19.01 6.26
N LEU A 665 -24.27 18.51 5.30
CA LEU A 665 -24.63 19.19 4.06
C LEU A 665 -26.09 19.65 4.00
N ASP A 666 -26.96 19.11 4.87
CA ASP A 666 -28.38 19.48 4.95
C ASP A 666 -28.64 21.00 5.00
N PRO A 667 -27.86 21.84 5.70
CA PRO A 667 -28.06 23.30 5.69
C PRO A 667 -27.96 23.95 4.30
N PHE A 668 -27.33 23.28 3.33
CA PHE A 668 -27.08 23.78 1.98
C PHE A 668 -27.97 23.12 0.92
N VAL A 669 -28.74 22.09 1.28
CA VAL A 669 -29.66 21.40 0.37
C VAL A 669 -31.06 21.91 0.65
N THR A 670 -31.70 22.52 -0.36
CA THR A 670 -33.07 23.00 -0.22
C THR A 670 -34.06 21.84 -0.11
N GLU A 671 -35.14 22.03 0.65
CA GLU A 671 -36.28 21.10 0.70
C GLU A 671 -37.11 21.09 -0.61
N ASP A 672 -36.65 21.76 -1.66
CA ASP A 672 -37.31 21.77 -2.96
C ASP A 672 -37.35 20.35 -3.54
N GLY A 673 -38.56 19.85 -3.79
CA GLY A 673 -38.81 18.53 -4.35
C GLY A 673 -38.09 18.30 -5.68
N VAL A 674 -37.82 19.35 -6.47
CA VAL A 674 -37.06 19.25 -7.72
C VAL A 674 -35.59 18.92 -7.49
N VAL A 675 -34.97 19.53 -6.47
CA VAL A 675 -33.57 19.28 -6.10
C VAL A 675 -33.43 17.89 -5.49
N GLN A 676 -34.36 17.51 -4.60
CA GLN A 676 -34.38 16.15 -4.05
C GLN A 676 -34.52 15.09 -5.14
N GLN A 677 -35.41 15.29 -6.13
CA GLN A 677 -35.58 14.36 -7.23
C GLN A 677 -34.30 14.23 -8.08
N LYS A 678 -33.61 15.34 -8.37
CA LYS A 678 -32.32 15.29 -9.10
C LYS A 678 -31.23 14.55 -8.34
N LEU A 679 -31.17 14.75 -7.02
CA LEU A 679 -30.23 14.03 -6.15
C LEU A 679 -30.56 12.54 -6.09
N GLU A 680 -31.84 12.19 -6.01
CA GLU A 680 -32.31 10.81 -6.05
C GLU A 680 -31.95 10.14 -7.38
N ASP A 681 -32.20 10.81 -8.51
CA ASP A 681 -31.85 10.31 -9.85
C ASP A 681 -30.32 10.14 -10.00
N TYR A 682 -29.55 11.07 -9.43
CA TYR A 682 -28.09 10.98 -9.37
C TYR A 682 -27.63 9.72 -8.65
N PHE A 683 -28.01 9.55 -7.37
CA PHE A 683 -27.61 8.40 -6.58
C PHE A 683 -28.11 7.09 -7.23
N THR A 684 -29.33 7.08 -7.77
CA THR A 684 -29.94 5.89 -8.40
C THR A 684 -29.07 5.42 -9.55
N ARG A 685 -28.74 6.33 -10.49
CA ARG A 685 -27.93 6.01 -11.67
C ARG A 685 -26.59 5.36 -11.30
N TRP A 686 -25.94 5.86 -10.25
CA TRP A 686 -24.63 5.37 -9.83
C TRP A 686 -24.70 4.06 -9.06
N LEU A 687 -25.61 3.94 -8.12
CA LEU A 687 -25.84 2.69 -7.38
C LEU A 687 -26.25 1.56 -8.31
N THR A 688 -27.11 1.85 -9.30
CA THR A 688 -27.47 0.89 -10.35
C THR A 688 -26.27 0.45 -11.18
N ASN A 689 -25.37 1.38 -11.56
CA ASN A 689 -24.17 1.04 -12.32
C ASN A 689 -23.19 0.20 -11.50
N ASP A 690 -22.98 0.53 -10.22
CA ASP A 690 -22.14 -0.24 -9.30
C ASP A 690 -22.69 -1.66 -9.11
N LEU A 691 -23.99 -1.80 -8.87
CA LEU A 691 -24.69 -3.08 -8.80
C LEU A 691 -24.52 -3.89 -10.09
N LYS A 692 -24.72 -3.27 -11.27
CA LYS A 692 -24.46 -3.93 -12.57
C LYS A 692 -23.02 -4.41 -12.67
N GLY A 693 -22.05 -3.62 -12.23
CA GLY A 693 -20.63 -3.99 -12.17
C GLY A 693 -20.38 -5.21 -11.27
N ARG A 694 -20.97 -5.24 -10.07
CA ARG A 694 -20.86 -6.38 -9.13
C ARG A 694 -21.49 -7.65 -9.70
N ILE A 695 -22.69 -7.54 -10.28
CA ILE A 695 -23.36 -8.67 -10.96
C ILE A 695 -22.50 -9.20 -12.10
N HIS A 696 -21.94 -8.31 -12.93
CA HIS A 696 -21.06 -8.70 -14.03
C HIS A 696 -19.79 -9.38 -13.51
N ALA A 697 -19.14 -8.84 -12.49
CA ALA A 697 -17.93 -9.42 -11.91
C ALA A 697 -18.19 -10.81 -11.31
N ALA A 698 -19.30 -10.99 -10.58
CA ALA A 698 -19.67 -12.25 -9.96
C ALA A 698 -20.07 -13.34 -10.97
N THR A 699 -20.75 -12.95 -12.06
CA THR A 699 -21.26 -13.89 -13.08
C THR A 699 -20.28 -14.13 -14.25
N ARG A 700 -19.27 -13.27 -14.43
CA ARG A 700 -18.28 -13.37 -15.53
C ARG A 700 -17.50 -14.69 -15.56
N PRO A 701 -16.91 -15.18 -14.45
CA PRO A 701 -16.19 -16.46 -14.43
C PRO A 701 -17.09 -17.61 -14.92
N MET A 702 -18.34 -17.58 -14.48
CA MET A 702 -19.36 -18.59 -14.76
C MET A 702 -19.84 -18.54 -16.23
N ARG A 703 -19.88 -17.35 -16.84
CA ARG A 703 -20.16 -17.15 -18.28
C ARG A 703 -19.00 -17.59 -19.18
N THR A 704 -17.75 -17.38 -18.76
CA THR A 704 -16.56 -17.71 -19.56
C THR A 704 -16.28 -19.21 -19.63
N ALA A 705 -16.46 -19.95 -18.53
CA ALA A 705 -16.29 -21.41 -18.49
C ALA A 705 -17.15 -22.11 -19.57
N SER A 706 -18.37 -21.63 -19.79
CA SER A 706 -19.32 -22.13 -20.79
C SER A 706 -18.91 -21.84 -22.25
N SER A 707 -18.25 -20.70 -22.53
CA SER A 707 -17.83 -20.34 -23.90
C SER A 707 -16.66 -21.19 -24.41
N THR A 708 -15.80 -21.64 -23.49
CA THR A 708 -14.67 -22.52 -23.79
C THR A 708 -15.13 -23.92 -24.19
N VAL A 709 -16.23 -24.38 -23.57
CA VAL A 709 -16.87 -25.68 -23.84
C VAL A 709 -17.45 -25.75 -25.26
N GLN A 710 -18.08 -24.69 -25.76
CA GLN A 710 -18.62 -24.65 -27.13
C GLN A 710 -17.53 -24.64 -28.23
N ARG A 711 -16.32 -24.15 -27.94
CA ARG A 711 -15.27 -23.96 -28.96
C ARG A 711 -14.34 -25.14 -29.18
N THR A 712 -14.17 -26.02 -28.20
CA THR A 712 -13.06 -26.99 -28.26
C THR A 712 -13.46 -28.43 -28.52
N GLY A 713 -14.70 -28.85 -28.32
CA GLY A 713 -15.20 -30.20 -28.69
C GLY A 713 -14.46 -31.42 -28.09
N ALA A 714 -13.29 -31.23 -27.48
CA ALA A 714 -12.32 -32.25 -27.12
C ALA A 714 -11.86 -32.14 -25.65
N MET A 715 -12.46 -31.27 -24.85
CA MET A 715 -12.21 -31.14 -23.40
C MET A 715 -13.41 -31.67 -22.60
N LEU A 716 -13.87 -32.86 -22.95
CA LEU A 716 -15.04 -33.52 -22.33
C LEU A 716 -14.74 -34.18 -20.97
N GLU A 717 -13.55 -33.98 -20.42
CA GLU A 717 -13.18 -34.37 -19.04
C GLU A 717 -13.11 -33.17 -18.08
N ALA A 718 -13.46 -31.95 -18.52
CA ALA A 718 -13.69 -30.86 -17.58
C ALA A 718 -14.94 -31.18 -16.77
N ARG A 719 -14.75 -31.80 -15.60
CA ARG A 719 -15.76 -31.95 -14.55
C ARG A 719 -16.52 -30.62 -14.45
N PHE A 720 -17.78 -30.61 -14.86
CA PHE A 720 -18.69 -29.55 -14.46
C PHE A 720 -18.69 -29.53 -12.94
N ASP A 721 -18.20 -28.45 -12.33
CA ASP A 721 -18.38 -28.29 -10.89
C ASP A 721 -19.87 -28.01 -10.67
N LEU A 722 -20.61 -29.01 -10.16
CA LEU A 722 -22.03 -28.90 -9.85
C LEU A 722 -22.32 -27.74 -8.88
N ASN A 723 -21.31 -27.29 -8.12
CA ASN A 723 -21.41 -26.12 -7.27
C ASN A 723 -21.49 -24.83 -8.09
N GLU A 724 -20.78 -24.72 -9.23
CA GLU A 724 -20.86 -23.53 -10.10
C GLU A 724 -22.23 -23.42 -10.79
N ILE A 725 -22.83 -24.55 -11.21
CA ILE A 725 -24.18 -24.57 -11.80
C ILE A 725 -25.23 -24.21 -10.75
N SER A 726 -25.11 -24.76 -9.53
CA SER A 726 -26.00 -24.43 -8.41
C SER A 726 -25.92 -22.95 -8.05
N ARG A 727 -24.71 -22.39 -8.02
CA ARG A 727 -24.49 -20.97 -7.73
C ARG A 727 -25.04 -20.07 -8.83
N LEU A 728 -24.89 -20.43 -10.12
CA LEU A 728 -25.53 -19.72 -11.24
C LEU A 728 -27.06 -19.70 -11.11
N SER A 729 -27.67 -20.83 -10.75
CA SER A 729 -29.11 -20.93 -10.49
C SER A 729 -29.53 -20.01 -9.34
N LEU A 730 -28.76 -19.99 -8.25
CA LEU A 730 -29.04 -19.14 -7.09
C LEU A 730 -28.98 -17.65 -7.45
N TRP A 731 -28.01 -17.24 -8.26
CA TRP A 731 -27.94 -15.88 -8.79
C TRP A 731 -29.15 -15.52 -9.64
N GLY A 732 -29.57 -16.44 -10.52
CA GLY A 732 -30.77 -16.26 -11.35
C GLY A 732 -32.04 -16.12 -10.53
N ASP A 733 -32.26 -17.06 -9.58
CA ASP A 733 -33.40 -17.04 -8.65
C ASP A 733 -33.43 -15.76 -7.82
N PHE A 734 -32.26 -15.34 -7.31
CA PHE A 734 -32.16 -14.12 -6.52
C PHE A 734 -32.55 -12.91 -7.35
N LEU A 735 -31.96 -12.71 -8.52
CA LEU A 735 -32.23 -11.54 -9.37
C LEU A 735 -33.68 -11.46 -9.86
N ILE A 736 -34.32 -12.60 -10.12
CA ILE A 736 -35.74 -12.67 -10.47
C ILE A 736 -36.60 -12.27 -9.25
N ALA A 737 -36.36 -12.88 -8.10
CA ALA A 737 -37.07 -12.56 -6.86
C ALA A 737 -36.84 -11.10 -6.44
N PHE A 738 -35.66 -10.56 -6.70
CA PHE A 738 -35.26 -9.20 -6.39
C PHE A 738 -36.03 -8.15 -7.22
N ASN A 739 -36.49 -8.51 -8.42
CA ASN A 739 -37.21 -7.63 -9.35
C ASN A 739 -38.73 -7.86 -9.39
N SER A 740 -39.29 -8.78 -8.58
CA SER A 740 -40.72 -9.07 -8.61
C SER A 740 -41.54 -7.99 -7.85
N ASP A 741 -42.21 -7.13 -8.61
CA ASP A 741 -43.22 -6.16 -8.12
C ASP A 741 -44.57 -6.87 -7.86
N ASP A 742 -44.62 -7.82 -6.92
CA ASP A 742 -45.92 -8.41 -6.55
C ASP A 742 -46.73 -7.45 -5.68
N ALA A 743 -47.59 -6.67 -6.35
CA ALA A 743 -48.57 -5.75 -5.77
C ALA A 743 -49.76 -6.45 -5.07
N GLY A 744 -49.77 -7.80 -5.00
CA GLY A 744 -50.90 -8.60 -4.49
C GLY A 744 -51.01 -8.71 -2.96
N ASP A 745 -49.95 -8.41 -2.19
CA ASP A 745 -49.83 -8.84 -0.79
C ASP A 745 -49.89 -7.72 0.25
N ALA A 746 -50.89 -6.84 0.16
CA ALA A 746 -51.26 -5.98 1.29
C ALA A 746 -51.75 -6.78 2.54
N GLY A 747 -51.94 -8.10 2.42
CA GLY A 747 -52.51 -8.98 3.45
C GLY A 747 -51.52 -9.71 4.36
N GLU A 748 -50.22 -9.78 4.04
CA GLU A 748 -49.23 -10.54 4.83
C GLU A 748 -48.50 -9.71 5.91
N ARG A 749 -48.74 -8.40 6.02
CA ARG A 749 -48.20 -7.62 7.14
C ARG A 749 -48.97 -7.96 8.43
N PRO A 750 -48.30 -8.25 9.56
CA PRO A 750 -48.99 -8.26 10.84
C PRO A 750 -49.61 -6.87 11.06
N ALA A 751 -50.92 -6.83 11.27
CA ALA A 751 -51.65 -5.61 11.55
C ALA A 751 -51.28 -5.09 12.96
N SER A 752 -50.07 -4.54 13.09
CA SER A 752 -49.71 -3.69 14.22
C SER A 752 -50.55 -2.42 14.11
N LYS A 753 -51.53 -2.26 15.00
CA LYS A 753 -52.49 -1.15 15.00
C LYS A 753 -51.87 0.22 15.33
N ASP A 754 -50.58 0.29 15.67
CA ASP A 754 -49.94 1.50 16.23
C ASP A 754 -48.83 2.14 15.37
N CYS A 755 -48.43 1.58 14.22
CA CYS A 755 -47.41 2.18 13.35
C CYS A 755 -48.04 2.84 12.11
N SER A 756 -48.42 4.12 12.24
CA SER A 756 -48.79 5.00 11.11
C SER A 756 -47.57 5.64 10.41
N THR A 757 -46.35 5.22 10.75
CA THR A 757 -45.12 5.66 10.11
C THR A 757 -44.93 4.94 8.77
N GLN A 758 -44.70 5.71 7.71
CA GLN A 758 -44.44 5.23 6.35
C GLN A 758 -43.15 4.41 6.30
N HIS A 759 -43.20 3.13 6.64
CA HIS A 759 -42.09 2.19 6.47
C HIS A 759 -41.82 2.00 4.96
N MET A 760 -40.60 2.33 4.51
CA MET A 760 -40.20 2.14 3.10
C MET A 760 -39.86 0.66 2.83
N PRO A 761 -40.62 -0.07 1.99
CA PRO A 761 -40.48 -1.52 1.82
C PRO A 761 -39.42 -1.88 0.77
N GLY A 762 -38.13 -1.72 1.12
CA GLY A 762 -37.02 -2.01 0.19
C GLY A 762 -36.48 -3.45 0.26
N TRP A 763 -36.50 -4.09 1.43
CA TRP A 763 -35.82 -5.37 1.67
C TRP A 763 -36.69 -6.61 1.52
N LEU A 764 -38.00 -6.42 1.36
CA LEU A 764 -38.97 -7.51 1.29
C LEU A 764 -38.67 -8.55 0.20
N PRO A 765 -38.25 -8.19 -1.03
CA PRO A 765 -37.86 -9.17 -2.05
C PRO A 765 -36.69 -10.06 -1.62
N VAL A 766 -35.72 -9.49 -0.90
CA VAL A 766 -34.56 -10.22 -0.37
C VAL A 766 -34.98 -11.20 0.72
N LEU A 767 -35.78 -10.75 1.68
CA LEU A 767 -36.30 -11.61 2.74
C LEU A 767 -37.18 -12.74 2.19
N ARG A 768 -37.96 -12.48 1.12
CA ARG A 768 -38.72 -13.51 0.40
C ARG A 768 -37.83 -14.54 -0.26
N PHE A 769 -36.76 -14.12 -0.94
CA PHE A 769 -35.79 -15.06 -1.52
C PHE A 769 -35.19 -15.96 -0.44
N VAL A 770 -34.75 -15.38 0.68
CA VAL A 770 -34.15 -16.14 1.79
C VAL A 770 -35.15 -17.15 2.37
N ARG A 771 -36.39 -16.73 2.63
CA ARG A 771 -37.47 -17.61 3.09
C ARG A 771 -37.73 -18.73 2.08
N GLY A 772 -37.95 -18.40 0.82
CA GLY A 772 -38.26 -19.37 -0.23
C GLY A 772 -37.11 -20.36 -0.46
N PHE A 773 -35.86 -19.94 -0.32
CA PHE A 773 -34.72 -20.84 -0.37
C PHE A 773 -34.68 -21.78 0.84
N ALA A 774 -34.89 -21.26 2.06
CA ALA A 774 -34.94 -22.09 3.26
C ALA A 774 -36.09 -23.12 3.22
N ASP A 775 -37.26 -22.73 2.70
CA ASP A 775 -38.39 -23.64 2.50
C ASP A 775 -38.03 -24.77 1.52
N ARG A 776 -37.32 -24.48 0.43
CA ARG A 776 -36.83 -25.50 -0.52
C ARG A 776 -35.85 -26.46 0.13
N VAL A 777 -34.90 -25.94 0.92
CA VAL A 777 -33.94 -26.77 1.65
C VAL A 777 -34.66 -27.66 2.68
N ALA A 778 -35.62 -27.11 3.43
CA ALA A 778 -36.41 -27.87 4.39
C ALA A 778 -37.17 -29.02 3.72
N VAL A 779 -37.85 -28.75 2.60
CA VAL A 779 -38.56 -29.78 1.82
C VAL A 779 -37.60 -30.84 1.30
N GLY A 780 -36.44 -30.45 0.76
CA GLY A 780 -35.40 -31.37 0.27
C GLY A 780 -34.84 -32.28 1.38
N ALA A 781 -34.82 -31.80 2.62
CA ALA A 781 -34.41 -32.57 3.80
C ALA A 781 -35.55 -33.35 4.48
N GLY A 782 -36.78 -33.30 3.93
CA GLY A 782 -37.96 -33.93 4.54
C GLY A 782 -38.39 -33.28 5.86
N ARG A 783 -38.15 -31.98 6.02
CA ARG A 783 -38.45 -31.17 7.21
C ARG A 783 -39.48 -30.09 6.90
N VAL A 784 -40.02 -29.47 7.95
CA VAL A 784 -40.93 -28.32 7.86
C VAL A 784 -40.20 -27.09 8.38
N SER A 785 -40.31 -25.98 7.65
CA SER A 785 -39.83 -24.67 8.09
C SER A 785 -40.92 -23.91 8.84
N GLU A 786 -40.54 -23.32 9.97
CA GLU A 786 -41.34 -22.33 10.68
C GLU A 786 -40.76 -20.95 10.39
N THR A 787 -41.55 -20.05 9.80
CA THR A 787 -41.08 -18.70 9.47
C THR A 787 -41.91 -17.66 10.20
N LEU A 788 -41.24 -16.69 10.81
CA LEU A 788 -41.82 -15.52 11.43
C LEU A 788 -41.20 -14.29 10.80
N VAL A 789 -42.03 -13.39 10.27
CA VAL A 789 -41.61 -12.05 9.84
C VAL A 789 -42.08 -11.08 10.91
N ASP A 790 -41.14 -10.37 11.49
CA ASP A 790 -41.36 -9.30 12.47
C ASP A 790 -40.74 -7.99 11.94
N ALA A 791 -41.18 -6.87 12.48
CA ALA A 791 -40.62 -5.57 12.15
C ALA A 791 -40.58 -4.70 13.42
N ASP A 792 -39.42 -4.15 13.75
CA ASP A 792 -39.27 -3.18 14.83
C ASP A 792 -38.98 -1.77 14.29
N GLU A 793 -38.65 -0.80 15.15
CA GLU A 793 -38.34 0.57 14.70
C GLU A 793 -37.02 0.67 13.91
N ARG A 794 -36.20 -0.38 13.88
CA ARG A 794 -34.80 -0.36 13.40
C ARG A 794 -34.53 -1.37 12.28
N ALA A 795 -35.28 -2.45 12.15
CA ALA A 795 -35.09 -3.49 11.14
C ALA A 795 -36.35 -4.31 10.84
N ASP A 796 -36.46 -4.77 9.59
CA ASP A 796 -37.32 -5.90 9.23
C ASP A 796 -36.57 -7.18 9.60
N VAL A 797 -37.19 -8.06 10.38
CA VAL A 797 -36.56 -9.25 10.94
C VAL A 797 -37.28 -10.49 10.41
N LEU A 798 -36.55 -11.33 9.66
CA LEU A 798 -37.00 -12.64 9.22
C LEU A 798 -36.38 -13.71 10.12
N THR A 799 -37.20 -14.40 10.89
CA THR A 799 -36.79 -15.59 11.66
C THR A 799 -37.29 -16.84 10.97
N ILE A 800 -36.39 -17.77 10.66
CA ILE A 800 -36.67 -19.07 10.09
C ILE A 800 -36.19 -20.13 11.08
N ARG A 801 -36.96 -21.18 11.29
CA ARG A 801 -36.55 -22.37 12.05
C ARG A 801 -36.80 -23.63 11.24
N VAL A 802 -35.81 -24.49 11.18
CA VAL A 802 -35.94 -25.80 10.53
C VAL A 802 -35.35 -26.86 11.48
N PRO A 803 -36.18 -27.46 12.36
CA PRO A 803 -35.69 -28.35 13.41
C PRO A 803 -34.86 -29.52 12.89
N GLY A 804 -33.63 -29.65 13.42
CA GLY A 804 -32.70 -30.72 13.08
C GLY A 804 -31.96 -30.52 11.75
N LEU A 805 -31.91 -29.30 11.24
CA LEU A 805 -31.16 -28.92 10.04
C LEU A 805 -30.15 -27.82 10.38
N ASP A 806 -28.89 -28.04 10.02
CA ASP A 806 -27.84 -27.03 10.16
C ASP A 806 -27.98 -25.97 9.06
N LEU A 807 -28.76 -24.93 9.36
CA LEU A 807 -29.01 -23.83 8.45
C LEU A 807 -27.74 -23.04 8.11
N GLN A 808 -26.69 -23.08 8.93
CA GLN A 808 -25.43 -22.40 8.65
C GLN A 808 -24.73 -23.00 7.43
N ILE A 809 -24.72 -24.34 7.35
CA ILE A 809 -24.13 -25.05 6.21
C ILE A 809 -25.04 -24.91 4.98
N THR A 810 -26.35 -25.13 5.13
CA THR A 810 -27.25 -25.21 3.98
C THR A 810 -27.59 -23.85 3.37
N MET A 811 -27.54 -22.76 4.14
CA MET A 811 -27.83 -21.40 3.63
C MET A 811 -26.58 -20.68 3.11
N GLY A 812 -25.37 -21.25 3.26
CA GLY A 812 -24.11 -20.56 3.00
C GLY A 812 -23.99 -19.96 1.59
N GLU A 813 -24.46 -20.66 0.56
CA GLU A 813 -24.42 -20.16 -0.82
C GLU A 813 -25.43 -19.04 -1.06
N ALA A 814 -26.66 -19.17 -0.55
CA ALA A 814 -27.69 -18.14 -0.66
C ALA A 814 -27.28 -16.86 0.09
N MET A 815 -26.67 -17.00 1.27
CA MET A 815 -26.10 -15.87 2.01
C MET A 815 -25.03 -15.14 1.20
N ASP A 816 -24.16 -15.89 0.52
CA ASP A 816 -23.07 -15.32 -0.25
C ASP A 816 -23.59 -14.52 -1.45
N VAL A 817 -24.57 -15.07 -2.19
CA VAL A 817 -25.25 -14.35 -3.28
C VAL A 817 -25.90 -13.07 -2.77
N VAL A 818 -26.70 -13.17 -1.70
CA VAL A 818 -27.44 -12.02 -1.16
C VAL A 818 -26.48 -10.95 -0.63
N SER A 819 -25.43 -11.34 0.09
CA SER A 819 -24.49 -10.40 0.72
C SER A 819 -23.60 -9.66 -0.28
N GLN A 820 -23.44 -10.16 -1.50
CA GLN A 820 -22.66 -9.49 -2.55
C GLN A 820 -23.43 -8.33 -3.21
N LEU A 821 -24.75 -8.42 -3.26
CA LEU A 821 -25.61 -7.41 -3.87
C LEU A 821 -26.29 -6.49 -2.88
N VAL A 822 -26.55 -7.00 -1.68
CA VAL A 822 -27.31 -6.31 -0.66
C VAL A 822 -26.42 -6.05 0.56
N PRO A 823 -25.73 -4.91 0.59
CA PRO A 823 -24.92 -4.53 1.74
C PRO A 823 -25.82 -4.14 2.93
N GLY A 824 -25.37 -4.43 4.15
CA GLY A 824 -26.04 -4.00 5.39
C GLY A 824 -27.02 -5.00 6.04
N LEU A 825 -27.23 -6.19 5.46
CA LEU A 825 -27.98 -7.27 6.11
C LEU A 825 -27.18 -7.90 7.25
N THR A 826 -27.86 -8.15 8.37
CA THR A 826 -27.28 -8.90 9.49
C THR A 826 -27.87 -10.30 9.52
N TRP A 827 -27.01 -11.31 9.57
CA TRP A 827 -27.40 -12.71 9.65
C TRP A 827 -26.98 -13.27 11.00
N VAL A 828 -27.88 -13.95 11.70
CA VAL A 828 -27.64 -14.57 13.00
C VAL A 828 -28.16 -16.00 12.94
N PHE A 829 -27.28 -16.97 13.19
CA PHE A 829 -27.65 -18.39 13.23
C PHE A 829 -27.91 -18.83 14.67
N GLU A 830 -28.95 -19.64 14.85
CA GLU A 830 -29.30 -20.37 16.07
C GLU A 830 -29.26 -21.89 15.78
N GLU A 831 -29.24 -22.72 16.82
CA GLU A 831 -29.04 -24.19 16.74
C GLU A 831 -29.98 -24.90 15.74
N ASP A 832 -31.19 -24.37 15.55
CA ASP A 832 -32.18 -24.83 14.55
C ASP A 832 -32.80 -23.65 13.76
N GLY A 833 -32.13 -22.49 13.71
CA GLY A 833 -32.75 -21.25 13.23
C GLY A 833 -31.82 -20.26 12.54
N LEU A 834 -32.40 -19.37 11.74
CA LEU A 834 -31.75 -18.27 11.07
C LEU A 834 -32.56 -17.00 11.31
N ILE A 835 -31.92 -15.93 11.73
CA ILE A 835 -32.49 -14.59 11.82
C ILE A 835 -31.76 -13.70 10.81
N VAL A 836 -32.52 -13.06 9.92
CA VAL A 836 -32.02 -12.06 8.98
C VAL A 836 -32.64 -10.73 9.33
N GLU A 837 -31.80 -9.76 9.73
CA GLU A 837 -32.20 -8.40 10.05
C GLU A 837 -31.82 -7.49 8.88
N ALA A 838 -32.81 -6.83 8.30
CA ALA A 838 -32.64 -5.84 7.25
C ALA A 838 -32.92 -4.44 7.82
N PRO A 839 -31.93 -3.53 7.82
CA PRO A 839 -32.08 -2.24 8.51
C PRO A 839 -33.23 -1.42 7.91
N LEU A 840 -34.19 -1.04 8.76
CA LEU A 840 -35.28 -0.16 8.42
C LEU A 840 -34.74 1.27 8.39
N THR A 841 -34.89 1.89 7.23
CA THR A 841 -34.57 3.30 7.07
C THR A 841 -35.84 4.11 7.22
N LEU A 842 -36.09 4.61 8.43
CA LEU A 842 -37.12 5.61 8.69
C LEU A 842 -36.82 6.88 7.88
N ALA A 843 -37.87 7.52 7.35
CA ALA A 843 -37.74 8.85 6.79
C ALA A 843 -37.21 9.81 7.87
N THR A 844 -36.21 10.59 7.52
CA THR A 844 -35.61 11.59 8.42
C THR A 844 -35.97 13.00 7.96
N ASP A 845 -35.72 14.02 8.78
CA ASP A 845 -35.86 15.40 8.33
C ASP A 845 -34.74 15.84 7.35
N SER A 846 -33.76 14.96 7.09
CA SER A 846 -32.63 15.23 6.20
C SER A 846 -33.01 14.98 4.73
N PRO A 847 -33.08 16.03 3.88
CA PRO A 847 -33.44 15.88 2.47
C PRO A 847 -32.43 15.03 1.69
N LEU A 848 -31.13 15.17 2.01
CA LEU A 848 -30.04 14.44 1.36
C LEU A 848 -30.00 12.97 1.81
N THR A 849 -30.26 12.71 3.09
CA THR A 849 -30.42 11.36 3.61
C THR A 849 -31.56 10.65 2.89
N ASN A 850 -32.74 11.29 2.82
CA ASN A 850 -33.91 10.73 2.16
C ASN A 850 -33.70 10.50 0.66
N ALA A 851 -32.97 11.39 -0.04
CA ALA A 851 -32.66 11.21 -1.46
C ALA A 851 -31.76 9.98 -1.69
N GLY A 852 -30.69 9.82 -0.91
CA GLY A 852 -29.78 8.66 -1.05
C GLY A 852 -30.45 7.33 -0.70
N LEU A 853 -31.27 7.31 0.35
CA LEU A 853 -32.01 6.12 0.75
C LEU A 853 -33.09 5.71 -0.27
N ARG A 854 -33.84 6.67 -0.80
CA ARG A 854 -34.81 6.40 -1.89
C ARG A 854 -34.11 5.93 -3.15
N ALA A 855 -32.95 6.51 -3.46
CA ALA A 855 -32.15 6.10 -4.60
C ALA A 855 -31.60 4.68 -4.48
N MET A 856 -31.13 4.29 -3.29
CA MET A 856 -30.72 2.92 -3.01
C MET A 856 -31.88 1.95 -3.29
N ARG A 857 -33.10 2.28 -2.85
CA ARG A 857 -34.30 1.50 -3.18
C ARG A 857 -34.57 1.45 -4.69
N ARG A 858 -34.61 2.59 -5.38
CA ARG A 858 -34.85 2.63 -6.84
C ARG A 858 -33.80 1.84 -7.60
N SER A 859 -32.55 1.84 -7.13
CA SER A 859 -31.46 1.12 -7.78
C SER A 859 -31.64 -0.38 -7.74
N PHE A 860 -32.32 -0.91 -6.71
CA PHE A 860 -32.65 -2.32 -6.57
C PHE A 860 -33.82 -2.77 -7.46
N SER A 861 -34.69 -1.84 -7.86
CA SER A 861 -35.83 -2.09 -8.76
C SER A 861 -35.48 -1.86 -10.24
N ASP A 862 -34.21 -1.98 -10.64
CA ASP A 862 -33.84 -1.87 -12.06
C ASP A 862 -34.36 -3.11 -12.83
N PRO A 863 -35.25 -2.93 -13.82
CA PRO A 863 -35.86 -4.04 -14.55
C PRO A 863 -34.84 -4.93 -15.28
N ASN A 864 -33.66 -4.40 -15.62
CA ASN A 864 -32.59 -5.18 -16.25
C ASN A 864 -32.10 -6.33 -15.35
N PHE A 865 -32.27 -6.24 -14.04
CA PHE A 865 -31.86 -7.32 -13.13
C PHE A 865 -32.72 -8.58 -13.31
N GLY A 866 -34.03 -8.43 -13.53
CA GLY A 866 -34.89 -9.56 -13.88
C GLY A 866 -34.48 -10.23 -15.18
N GLU A 867 -34.19 -9.43 -16.22
CA GLU A 867 -33.73 -9.94 -17.52
C GLU A 867 -32.41 -10.73 -17.39
N ILE A 868 -31.45 -10.20 -16.61
CA ILE A 868 -30.19 -10.90 -16.32
C ILE A 868 -30.48 -12.20 -15.54
N GLY A 869 -31.39 -12.17 -14.58
CA GLY A 869 -31.79 -13.34 -13.81
C GLY A 869 -32.40 -14.44 -14.68
N GLU A 870 -33.30 -14.08 -15.61
CA GLU A 870 -33.88 -14.99 -16.59
C GLU A 870 -32.82 -15.58 -17.54
N GLU A 871 -31.84 -14.78 -17.97
CA GLU A 871 -30.73 -15.25 -18.80
C GLU A 871 -29.88 -16.29 -18.06
N LEU A 872 -29.53 -16.03 -16.79
CA LEU A 872 -28.78 -16.97 -15.94
C LEU A 872 -29.56 -18.27 -15.71
N GLN A 873 -30.87 -18.18 -15.48
CA GLN A 873 -31.75 -19.34 -15.35
C GLN A 873 -31.85 -20.16 -16.64
N GLY A 874 -32.01 -19.50 -17.79
CA GLY A 874 -32.00 -20.15 -19.10
C GLY A 874 -30.69 -20.91 -19.36
N ARG A 875 -29.56 -20.29 -18.99
CA ARG A 875 -28.23 -20.88 -19.15
C ARG A 875 -27.96 -22.04 -18.20
N THR A 876 -28.46 -21.95 -16.97
CA THR A 876 -28.42 -23.05 -15.99
C THR A 876 -29.14 -24.28 -16.54
N ARG A 877 -30.34 -24.10 -17.11
CA ARG A 877 -31.11 -25.17 -17.76
C ARG A 877 -30.38 -25.79 -18.95
N GLU A 878 -29.71 -24.98 -19.76
CA GLU A 878 -28.88 -25.47 -20.87
C GLU A 878 -27.73 -26.35 -20.37
N LEU A 879 -27.00 -25.89 -19.35
CA LEU A 879 -25.87 -26.63 -18.76
C LEU A 879 -26.31 -27.93 -18.08
N GLN A 880 -27.44 -27.92 -17.36
CA GLN A 880 -28.04 -29.14 -16.79
C GLN A 880 -28.41 -30.14 -17.89
N SER A 881 -29.06 -29.69 -18.96
CA SER A 881 -29.39 -30.55 -20.11
C SER A 881 -28.15 -31.13 -20.81
N ILE A 882 -27.03 -30.41 -20.82
CA ILE A 882 -25.76 -30.92 -21.34
C ILE A 882 -25.18 -31.97 -20.38
N ALA A 883 -25.17 -31.70 -19.07
CA ALA A 883 -24.70 -32.64 -18.06
C ALA A 883 -25.47 -33.96 -18.08
N GLU A 884 -26.81 -33.90 -18.13
CA GLU A 884 -27.68 -35.08 -18.24
C GLU A 884 -27.39 -35.90 -19.50
N ARG A 885 -27.19 -35.24 -20.65
CA ARG A 885 -26.84 -35.92 -21.91
C ARG A 885 -25.47 -36.59 -21.85
N LEU A 886 -24.53 -36.03 -21.09
CA LEU A 886 -23.20 -36.60 -20.91
C LEU A 886 -23.20 -37.76 -19.92
N GLU A 887 -23.98 -37.70 -18.85
CA GLU A 887 -24.16 -38.83 -17.93
C GLU A 887 -24.74 -40.06 -18.65
N VAL A 888 -25.67 -39.85 -19.59
CA VAL A 888 -26.24 -40.92 -20.45
C VAL A 888 -25.24 -41.46 -21.48
N LEU A 889 -24.20 -40.70 -21.85
CA LEU A 889 -23.16 -41.15 -22.79
C LEU A 889 -21.99 -41.86 -22.10
N VAL A 890 -21.78 -41.61 -20.81
CA VAL A 890 -20.69 -42.18 -20.00
C VAL A 890 -21.14 -43.40 -19.18
N GLY A 891 -22.44 -43.50 -18.86
CA GLY A 891 -23.07 -44.73 -18.33
C GLY A 891 -23.45 -45.70 -19.43
#